data_AF-A0AAF0J9F6-F1
#
_entry.id   AF-A0AAF0J9F6-F1
#
_cell.length_a   1.000
_cell.length_b   1.000
_cell.length_c   1.000
_cell.angle_alpha   90.00
_cell.angle_beta   90.00
_cell.angle_gamma   90.00
#
_symmetry.space_group_name_H-M   'P 1'
#
loop_
_entity.id
_entity.type
_entity.pdbx_description
1 polymer ?
#
loop_
_entity_poly.entity_id
_entity_poly.type
_entity_poly.pdbx_seq_one_letter_code
_entity_poly.pdbx_strand_id
1 'polypeptide(L)'
;MHRTEGPSAEQHIAQLRRILDSISNVDDVYMAWNARAPGWDGGPVFEPESRSSFPSESDAARWRVTASGTTYRVADASFQRIYLPVRYETGADNLKPHARPLAGLAAFRHAVEAEVRFLSQSGIDSPERTSNAGYMESFWGEVLMHLLSRGPVLSLNTSMHYAVSPSTHRRALSDASYVTLPAGTGAVRINIVAEGGKLWVRLVPTRTSALLTEFREADSSVALDAYPTHDEAIDCSIMRAAREVALAAQTSATPPDTLELVLTRLDAPKTPLRQIPPVSSEAYWTAPEKQRFDWRLAQIVASVEQLGIKVRFGTVEAPLAVFPSPPPPVDLPPTLTLNLDVSALLGLTSDVSHSIGALEVDQSAASRPLSTQLAAERGTGLFEMLANAFSGVGAHQVILMTTKECAAKFRDIVQQVGSPSEVERANVLLPESVVFQPNTHERFWYMTDVSQSTTLARSLLALPVRIFDEFTVPRCTYADDNGASAFSEGLSGALDTLLAKSSTRPKALSNSLHTWQALHAGVKNRVTTLSAHAHGLRELLTANRIEQPSAMPHTAAIWLMRPRSLAGRASRLSDTSGVSPVAEQKQNKQPSPMALEISHRPAFENAQFTESPSWSPIQRHAWDPLLLDTSADEELIVMDSRSSLDINDVQLNQSEVDLIRGGSKLKRRSWGRLSDTPLRQQSDPDSTDTFTGATRLHIDTPLDHASTRKRSWLEIKHYPWWPLGMVEKTWSHLTHNTAWKSAQDLSLSLDTPTSTSEPRISQEKRPLPWRVWLRAALLDWNRNRIHWISLALTCLLWFIFKCMNTVLLNPRTVGNVQYNYRPLVVGGPISNETSVYRGDSFICAAAQHAGVTTDNGGCGIIRRVGMFSGYRDSTRNAISSMPFEGVFPLSFTLTHSKDSVRCDDDRTVGYVLNVIMSAFVTFVLRPQPAVLFWILASVGFWHVNFVSELRDFPPPVGAAVGDFLPYLFGCYCIWRVAGRFLWPRFERFPLEFGVWTLGFWWIGVLMTLVFEQVPLQRLVLHDIVQQPGGVASFVVIILIAAVITVSQVLVIRSTGHLPKYLFFYILGLVIMILGLTVPGEGLRIHHYIVGLIFIPSCAFPTRFSLILFAFLFGMYINGVARWGFDGILQDLTVIQGDATGNSLLPEFSVNAHEWLTTASRIVTWKPIPDFARDTWDSYMLLVDDVLRYHGPGRSFDLASLQNLLYSTSSYHSDLILPSVINSTIQNSAHYLRLAYAKNGVPGDFTMVATAFLNGTWIDPPFGRT
;
A
#
# COMPACT_ATOMS: atom_id res chain seq x y z
N MET A 1 32.55 20.90 -35.14
CA MET A 1 32.44 21.60 -33.83
C MET A 1 33.12 20.73 -32.79
N HIS A 2 33.84 21.30 -31.83
CA HIS A 2 34.21 20.54 -30.63
C HIS A 2 32.92 20.18 -29.88
N ARG A 3 32.73 18.89 -29.53
CA ARG A 3 31.91 18.57 -28.37
C ARG A 3 32.70 19.04 -27.15
N THR A 4 32.18 20.01 -26.42
CA THR A 4 32.46 20.11 -25.00
C THR A 4 31.87 18.86 -24.36
N GLU A 5 32.71 18.00 -23.80
CA GLU A 5 32.25 16.82 -23.08
C GLU A 5 31.34 17.27 -21.93
N GLY A 6 30.18 16.63 -21.80
CA GLY A 6 29.25 16.93 -20.71
C GLY A 6 29.88 16.60 -19.35
N PRO A 7 29.45 17.25 -18.26
CA PRO A 7 29.96 16.96 -16.92
C PRO A 7 29.79 15.46 -16.59
N SER A 8 30.85 14.87 -16.01
CA SER A 8 30.87 13.43 -15.72
C SER A 8 29.87 13.05 -14.64
N ALA A 9 29.53 11.76 -14.54
CA ALA A 9 28.68 11.24 -13.47
C ALA A 9 29.23 11.60 -12.08
N GLU A 10 30.56 11.57 -11.90
CA GLU A 10 31.23 11.99 -10.66
C GLU A 10 31.04 13.48 -10.35
N GLN A 11 31.09 14.34 -11.38
CA GLN A 11 30.88 15.79 -11.22
C GLN A 11 29.43 16.09 -10.82
N HIS A 12 28.45 15.42 -11.44
CA HIS A 12 27.05 15.49 -11.01
C HIS A 12 26.85 14.95 -9.58
N ILE A 13 27.43 13.80 -9.22
CA ILE A 13 27.38 13.27 -7.84
C ILE A 13 27.97 14.27 -6.83
N ALA A 14 29.11 14.89 -7.15
CA ALA A 14 29.74 15.90 -6.30
C ALA A 14 28.87 17.16 -6.13
N GLN A 15 28.21 17.61 -7.20
CA GLN A 15 27.34 18.79 -7.17
C GLN A 15 26.01 18.50 -6.45
N LEU A 16 25.38 17.34 -6.68
CA LEU A 16 24.18 16.91 -5.95
C LEU A 16 24.44 16.71 -4.45
N ARG A 17 25.65 16.27 -4.04
CA ARG A 17 26.02 16.21 -2.62
C ARG A 17 26.08 17.60 -1.98
N ARG A 18 26.70 18.59 -2.64
CA ARG A 18 26.66 20.00 -2.19
C ARG A 18 25.23 20.55 -2.09
N ILE A 19 24.34 20.10 -2.97
CA ILE A 19 22.91 20.43 -2.91
C ILE A 19 22.24 19.80 -1.69
N LEU A 20 22.57 18.55 -1.31
CA LEU A 20 22.07 17.94 -0.06
C LEU A 20 22.56 18.68 1.20
N ASP A 21 23.81 19.16 1.21
CA ASP A 21 24.34 19.99 2.30
C ASP A 21 23.61 21.34 2.38
N SER A 22 23.40 21.99 1.23
CA SER A 22 22.68 23.27 1.12
C SER A 22 21.19 23.14 1.47
N ILE A 23 20.53 22.06 1.04
CA ILE A 23 19.16 21.68 1.47
C ILE A 23 19.12 21.58 2.98
N SER A 24 20.09 20.89 3.61
CA SER A 24 20.12 20.71 5.07
C SER A 24 20.26 22.04 5.80
N ASN A 25 21.14 22.94 5.34
CA ASN A 25 21.25 24.27 5.94
C ASN A 25 19.96 25.11 5.78
N VAL A 26 19.29 25.06 4.62
CA VAL A 26 18.00 25.74 4.42
C VAL A 26 16.91 25.15 5.34
N ASP A 27 16.88 23.83 5.51
CA ASP A 27 15.94 23.10 6.37
C ASP A 27 16.11 23.52 7.84
N ASP A 28 17.33 23.45 8.37
CA ASP A 28 17.68 23.86 9.73
C ASP A 28 17.38 25.34 10.00
N VAL A 29 17.65 26.21 9.02
CA VAL A 29 17.39 27.65 9.13
C VAL A 29 15.89 27.95 9.10
N TYR A 30 15.12 27.34 8.20
CA TYR A 30 13.65 27.47 8.19
C TYR A 30 13.05 26.98 9.51
N MET A 31 13.49 25.82 9.99
CA MET A 31 13.07 25.28 11.28
C MET A 31 13.41 26.23 12.43
N ALA A 32 14.62 26.77 12.50
CA ALA A 32 15.04 27.65 13.58
C ALA A 32 14.31 29.02 13.56
N TRP A 33 14.05 29.60 12.39
CA TRP A 33 13.23 30.82 12.26
C TRP A 33 11.76 30.57 12.60
N ASN A 34 11.15 29.51 12.07
CA ASN A 34 9.75 29.17 12.34
C ASN A 34 9.55 28.70 13.79
N ALA A 35 10.58 28.16 14.47
CA ALA A 35 10.57 27.87 15.92
C ALA A 35 10.59 29.14 16.79
N ARG A 36 11.13 30.27 16.26
CA ARG A 36 11.21 31.55 16.99
C ARG A 36 10.01 32.46 16.77
N ALA A 37 9.22 32.23 15.73
CA ALA A 37 7.89 32.81 15.56
C ALA A 37 6.84 31.72 15.23
N PRO A 38 6.52 30.78 16.14
CA PRO A 38 5.66 29.63 15.87
C PRO A 38 4.34 29.95 15.16
N GLY A 39 4.31 29.58 13.87
CA GLY A 39 3.17 29.75 12.99
C GLY A 39 3.27 30.87 11.96
N TRP A 40 4.37 31.61 11.96
CA TRP A 40 5.01 31.96 10.71
C TRP A 40 5.53 30.66 10.05
N ASP A 41 5.16 30.43 8.80
CA ASP A 41 5.47 29.19 8.06
C ASP A 41 6.45 29.45 6.89
N GLY A 42 7.03 30.67 6.80
CA GLY A 42 7.77 31.13 5.62
C GLY A 42 9.28 31.33 5.78
N GLY A 43 9.86 31.13 6.97
CA GLY A 43 11.28 31.41 7.21
C GLY A 43 11.65 32.90 7.11
N PRO A 44 12.96 33.24 7.05
CA PRO A 44 13.43 34.62 6.97
C PRO A 44 13.24 35.23 5.57
N VAL A 45 13.12 36.55 5.52
CA VAL A 45 13.25 37.37 4.31
C VAL A 45 14.64 38.00 4.28
N PHE A 46 15.26 38.03 3.11
CA PHE A 46 16.56 38.66 2.86
C PHE A 46 16.41 39.88 1.95
N GLU A 47 17.29 40.86 2.14
CA GLU A 47 17.37 42.10 1.37
C GLU A 47 18.83 42.35 0.96
N PRO A 48 19.11 42.85 -0.26
CA PRO A 48 20.46 43.25 -0.64
C PRO A 48 20.95 44.42 0.21
N GLU A 49 22.17 44.32 0.74
CA GLU A 49 22.76 45.34 1.61
C GLU A 49 23.17 46.56 0.78
N SER A 50 22.34 47.61 0.83
CA SER A 50 22.65 48.87 0.15
C SER A 50 23.86 49.55 0.80
N ARG A 51 24.64 50.29 0.01
CA ARG A 51 26.01 50.71 0.37
C ARG A 51 26.10 51.85 1.41
N SER A 52 25.06 52.07 2.21
CA SER A 52 24.93 53.24 3.09
C SER A 52 23.97 53.06 4.29
N SER A 53 24.35 52.26 5.29
CA SER A 53 24.19 52.59 6.73
C SER A 53 24.73 51.47 7.64
N PHE A 54 25.34 51.84 8.77
CA PHE A 54 25.76 50.93 9.85
C PHE A 54 24.78 51.01 11.03
N PRO A 55 24.66 49.93 11.82
CA PRO A 55 25.20 49.99 13.19
C PRO A 55 26.33 48.97 13.46
N SER A 56 26.93 49.10 14.64
CA SER A 56 28.00 48.28 15.27
C SER A 56 28.33 46.90 14.66
N GLU A 57 29.60 46.69 14.32
CA GLU A 57 30.12 45.57 13.54
C GLU A 57 29.92 44.17 14.16
N SER A 58 29.86 44.05 15.49
CA SER A 58 29.94 42.77 16.22
C SER A 58 28.78 41.81 15.99
N ASP A 59 27.53 42.30 16.06
CA ASP A 59 26.34 41.46 15.86
C ASP A 59 25.79 41.54 14.44
N ALA A 60 25.99 42.66 13.73
CA ALA A 60 25.55 42.82 12.34
C ALA A 60 26.19 41.77 11.40
N ALA A 61 27.41 41.31 11.69
CA ALA A 61 28.09 40.27 10.91
C ALA A 61 27.41 38.88 10.99
N ARG A 62 26.67 38.57 12.06
CA ARG A 62 26.05 37.23 12.26
C ARG A 62 24.87 36.96 11.30
N TRP A 63 24.31 37.98 10.67
CA TRP A 63 23.04 37.91 9.94
C TRP A 63 23.15 38.26 8.44
N ARG A 64 24.36 38.12 7.89
CA ARG A 64 24.67 38.37 6.48
C ARG A 64 24.85 37.07 5.71
N VAL A 65 24.48 37.08 4.44
CA VAL A 65 24.74 36.02 3.47
C VAL A 65 25.41 36.65 2.25
N THR A 66 26.65 36.27 1.94
CA THR A 66 27.33 36.75 0.72
C THR A 66 27.16 35.72 -0.38
N ALA A 67 26.59 36.15 -1.51
CA ALA A 67 26.22 35.32 -2.64
C ALA A 67 26.52 36.05 -3.94
N SER A 68 27.29 35.41 -4.85
CA SER A 68 27.64 35.94 -6.18
C SER A 68 28.18 37.38 -6.17
N GLY A 69 29.00 37.72 -5.16
CA GLY A 69 29.59 39.06 -4.98
C GLY A 69 28.70 40.10 -4.31
N THR A 70 27.43 39.79 -4.06
CA THR A 70 26.48 40.65 -3.34
C THR A 70 26.32 40.15 -1.90
N THR A 71 26.29 41.06 -0.93
CA THR A 71 25.92 40.72 0.46
C THR A 71 24.46 41.03 0.69
N TYR A 72 23.75 40.07 1.27
CA TYR A 72 22.35 40.17 1.68
C TYR A 72 22.29 40.19 3.20
N ARG A 73 21.43 41.04 3.77
CA ARG A 73 21.09 41.03 5.20
C ARG A 73 19.73 40.37 5.41
N VAL A 74 19.48 39.84 6.60
CA VAL A 74 18.10 39.53 7.03
C VAL A 74 17.30 40.84 7.13
N ALA A 75 16.10 40.85 6.56
CA ALA A 75 15.19 42.00 6.56
C ALA A 75 14.67 42.33 7.97
N ASP A 76 14.46 43.62 8.27
CA ASP A 76 14.03 44.08 9.60
C ASP A 76 12.68 43.49 10.02
N ALA A 77 11.76 43.31 9.06
CA ALA A 77 10.46 42.66 9.28
C ALA A 77 10.58 41.16 9.67
N SER A 78 11.71 40.50 9.39
CA SER A 78 11.98 39.13 9.87
C SER A 78 12.39 39.15 11.35
N PHE A 79 13.23 40.10 11.75
CA PHE A 79 13.61 40.30 13.15
C PHE A 79 12.40 40.65 14.02
N GLN A 80 11.55 41.58 13.58
CA GLN A 80 10.35 42.00 14.31
C GLN A 80 9.45 40.83 14.74
N ARG A 81 9.35 39.76 13.92
CA ARG A 81 8.53 38.58 14.20
C ARG A 81 9.06 37.68 15.31
N ILE A 82 10.39 37.56 15.48
CA ILE A 82 11.02 36.66 16.47
C ILE A 82 11.16 37.26 17.88
N TYR A 83 10.78 38.53 18.03
CA TYR A 83 10.82 39.28 19.28
C TYR A 83 9.43 39.65 19.81
N LEU A 84 8.38 38.91 19.41
CA LEU A 84 7.06 39.03 20.02
C LEU A 84 7.02 38.20 21.32
N PRO A 85 6.60 38.79 22.47
CA PRO A 85 6.68 38.15 23.79
C PRO A 85 5.56 37.11 23.99
N VAL A 86 5.71 35.96 23.33
CA VAL A 86 4.76 34.84 23.38
C VAL A 86 5.40 33.63 24.07
N ARG A 87 4.75 33.12 25.12
CA ARG A 87 5.07 31.84 25.77
C ARG A 87 4.30 30.72 25.08
N TYR A 88 4.86 29.51 25.05
CA TYR A 88 4.25 28.33 24.44
C TYR A 88 4.15 27.19 25.46
N GLU A 89 3.23 26.24 25.27
CA GLU A 89 3.07 25.04 26.12
C GLU A 89 4.33 24.18 26.21
N THR A 90 5.17 24.20 25.18
CA THR A 90 6.48 23.52 25.12
C THR A 90 7.62 24.53 25.21
N GLY A 91 8.54 24.32 26.15
CA GLY A 91 9.76 25.12 26.30
C GLY A 91 10.73 25.02 25.11
N ALA A 92 11.75 25.88 25.12
CA ALA A 92 12.64 26.19 24.00
C ALA A 92 13.10 24.98 23.15
N ASP A 93 13.65 23.93 23.79
CA ASP A 93 14.20 22.76 23.09
C ASP A 93 13.11 21.88 22.44
N ASN A 94 11.92 21.84 23.02
CA ASN A 94 10.77 21.06 22.54
C ASN A 94 9.94 21.78 21.47
N LEU A 95 10.31 23.00 21.05
CA LEU A 95 9.69 23.68 19.91
C LEU A 95 10.18 23.15 18.55
N LYS A 96 11.37 22.53 18.48
CA LYS A 96 11.93 21.96 17.23
C LYS A 96 10.97 21.01 16.50
N PRO A 97 10.34 19.99 17.13
CA PRO A 97 9.38 19.10 16.45
C PRO A 97 8.02 19.76 16.12
N HIS A 98 7.82 21.04 16.42
CA HIS A 98 6.62 21.81 16.09
C HIS A 98 6.89 22.98 15.13
N ALA A 99 8.15 23.27 14.82
CA ALA A 99 8.53 24.11 13.71
C ALA A 99 8.15 23.44 12.38
N ARG A 100 7.92 24.25 11.34
CA ARG A 100 7.61 23.77 9.99
C ARG A 100 8.83 23.96 9.09
N PRO A 101 9.29 22.92 8.37
CA PRO A 101 10.31 23.09 7.34
C PRO A 101 9.70 23.79 6.12
N LEU A 102 10.54 24.17 5.15
CA LEU A 102 10.07 24.66 3.86
C LEU A 102 9.21 23.56 3.16
N ALA A 103 7.96 23.87 2.85
CA ALA A 103 7.04 22.88 2.29
C ALA A 103 7.55 22.34 0.94
N GLY A 104 7.59 21.01 0.79
CA GLY A 104 8.15 20.32 -0.38
C GLY A 104 9.67 20.08 -0.34
N LEU A 105 10.40 20.66 0.61
CA LEU A 105 11.87 20.50 0.71
C LEU A 105 12.30 19.05 0.97
N ALA A 106 11.60 18.33 1.86
CA ALA A 106 11.87 16.92 2.13
C ALA A 106 11.63 16.00 0.92
N ALA A 107 10.62 16.29 0.10
CA ALA A 107 10.37 15.56 -1.14
C ALA A 107 11.47 15.82 -2.18
N PHE A 108 11.98 17.05 -2.25
CA PHE A 108 13.13 17.38 -3.10
C PHE A 108 14.43 16.73 -2.59
N ARG A 109 14.68 16.72 -1.26
CA ARG A 109 15.79 16.00 -0.62
C ARG A 109 15.82 14.53 -1.05
N HIS A 110 14.70 13.82 -0.93
CA HIS A 110 14.62 12.40 -1.32
C HIS A 110 14.77 12.17 -2.83
N ALA A 111 14.33 13.11 -3.68
CA ALA A 111 14.58 13.04 -5.12
C ALA A 111 16.08 13.16 -5.44
N VAL A 112 16.79 14.11 -4.80
CA VAL A 112 18.25 14.28 -4.94
C VAL A 112 19.00 13.08 -4.37
N GLU A 113 18.59 12.54 -3.22
CA GLU A 113 19.16 11.30 -2.67
C GLU A 113 18.99 10.10 -3.61
N ALA A 114 17.83 9.98 -4.28
CA ALA A 114 17.57 8.90 -5.24
C ALA A 114 18.43 9.04 -6.51
N GLU A 115 18.56 10.25 -7.06
CA GLU A 115 19.43 10.53 -8.21
C GLU A 115 20.92 10.28 -7.88
N VAL A 116 21.37 10.64 -6.67
CA VAL A 116 22.73 10.33 -6.20
C VAL A 116 22.96 8.82 -6.08
N ARG A 117 21.98 8.05 -5.57
CA ARG A 117 22.07 6.58 -5.51
C ARG A 117 22.13 5.98 -6.91
N PHE A 118 21.23 6.40 -7.80
CA PHE A 118 21.19 5.99 -9.21
C PHE A 118 22.53 6.23 -9.91
N LEU A 119 23.04 7.47 -9.92
CA LEU A 119 24.33 7.79 -10.53
C LEU A 119 25.51 7.05 -9.89
N SER A 120 25.44 6.70 -8.60
CA SER A 120 26.47 5.89 -7.92
C SER A 120 26.38 4.39 -8.24
N GLN A 121 25.31 3.93 -8.90
CA GLN A 121 25.04 2.52 -9.23
C GLN A 121 25.14 2.22 -10.73
N SER A 122 24.85 3.18 -11.61
CA SER A 122 24.73 2.97 -13.07
C SER A 122 26.00 2.55 -13.82
N GLY A 123 27.16 2.59 -13.17
CA GLY A 123 28.46 2.43 -13.84
C GLY A 123 28.89 3.67 -14.65
N ILE A 124 30.19 3.78 -14.91
CA ILE A 124 30.75 4.84 -15.74
C ILE A 124 30.78 4.33 -17.19
N ASP A 125 29.98 4.92 -18.08
CA ASP A 125 30.31 5.02 -19.53
C ASP A 125 29.33 5.87 -20.40
N SER A 126 28.12 6.22 -19.94
CA SER A 126 27.23 7.11 -20.75
C SER A 126 26.19 7.92 -19.94
N PRO A 127 26.55 9.11 -19.40
CA PRO A 127 25.63 9.93 -18.60
C PRO A 127 24.49 10.63 -19.37
N GLU A 128 24.63 10.85 -20.69
CA GLU A 128 23.89 11.92 -21.39
C GLU A 128 22.38 11.67 -21.61
N ARG A 129 21.86 10.44 -21.46
CA ARG A 129 20.51 10.08 -21.95
C ARG A 129 19.40 9.97 -20.91
N THR A 130 19.68 9.72 -19.62
CA THR A 130 18.61 9.43 -18.62
C THR A 130 18.70 10.17 -17.27
N SER A 131 19.81 10.85 -16.93
CA SER A 131 19.93 11.54 -15.63
C SER A 131 19.12 12.84 -15.54
N ASN A 132 18.53 13.08 -14.36
CA ASN A 132 17.84 14.32 -13.99
C ASN A 132 18.74 15.33 -13.25
N ALA A 133 20.00 15.00 -12.95
CA ALA A 133 20.89 15.79 -12.10
C ALA A 133 20.93 17.28 -12.47
N GLY A 134 21.17 17.60 -13.75
CA GLY A 134 21.17 18.98 -14.24
C GLY A 134 19.84 19.74 -14.08
N TYR A 135 18.69 19.05 -14.04
CA TYR A 135 17.41 19.69 -13.68
C TYR A 135 17.33 19.98 -12.17
N MET A 136 17.82 19.08 -11.32
CA MET A 136 17.86 19.29 -9.87
C MET A 136 18.83 20.42 -9.48
N GLU A 137 19.95 20.53 -10.18
CA GLU A 137 20.91 21.63 -10.06
C GLU A 137 20.28 22.98 -10.44
N SER A 138 19.67 23.08 -11.63
CA SER A 138 18.89 24.24 -12.08
C SER A 138 17.75 24.58 -11.12
N PHE A 139 17.01 23.59 -10.61
CA PHE A 139 15.92 23.79 -9.66
C PHE A 139 16.43 24.41 -8.35
N TRP A 140 17.51 23.87 -7.77
CA TRP A 140 18.01 24.34 -6.48
C TRP A 140 18.67 25.73 -6.56
N GLY A 141 19.40 26.02 -7.65
CA GLY A 141 19.93 27.36 -7.91
C GLY A 141 18.82 28.42 -7.97
N GLU A 142 17.69 28.07 -8.59
CA GLU A 142 16.52 28.95 -8.63
C GLU A 142 15.83 29.11 -7.27
N VAL A 143 15.77 28.07 -6.42
CA VAL A 143 15.29 28.21 -5.03
C VAL A 143 16.19 29.15 -4.23
N LEU A 144 17.51 28.99 -4.29
CA LEU A 144 18.48 29.84 -3.59
C LEU A 144 18.41 31.31 -4.05
N MET A 145 18.26 31.54 -5.36
CA MET A 145 18.13 32.89 -5.91
C MET A 145 16.82 33.57 -5.46
N HIS A 146 15.70 32.85 -5.43
CA HIS A 146 14.42 33.39 -4.91
C HIS A 146 14.45 33.62 -3.40
N LEU A 147 15.12 32.75 -2.62
CA LEU A 147 15.34 32.97 -1.18
C LEU A 147 16.06 34.29 -0.89
N LEU A 148 17.13 34.58 -1.63
CA LEU A 148 17.97 35.76 -1.43
C LEU A 148 17.36 37.07 -1.96
N SER A 149 16.62 37.01 -3.07
CA SER A 149 16.17 38.21 -3.80
C SER A 149 14.68 38.53 -3.71
N ARG A 150 13.84 37.52 -3.44
CA ARG A 150 12.36 37.61 -3.45
C ARG A 150 11.71 36.74 -2.37
N GLY A 151 12.40 36.62 -1.23
CA GLY A 151 11.92 35.88 -0.07
C GLY A 151 10.63 36.49 0.53
N PRO A 152 9.86 35.73 1.31
CA PRO A 152 10.11 34.36 1.73
C PRO A 152 9.55 33.35 0.72
N VAL A 153 10.28 32.25 0.49
CA VAL A 153 9.74 31.09 -0.23
C VAL A 153 8.84 30.31 0.73
N LEU A 154 7.60 30.03 0.32
CA LEU A 154 6.61 29.32 1.13
C LEU A 154 6.54 27.83 0.82
N SER A 155 6.69 27.46 -0.46
CA SER A 155 6.58 26.06 -0.88
C SER A 155 7.28 25.78 -2.20
N LEU A 156 7.68 24.51 -2.36
CA LEU A 156 8.36 23.94 -3.52
C LEU A 156 7.49 22.84 -4.14
N ASN A 157 7.39 22.83 -5.48
CA ASN A 157 6.67 21.81 -6.25
C ASN A 157 5.17 21.63 -5.91
N THR A 158 4.50 22.70 -5.48
CA THR A 158 3.08 22.72 -5.12
C THR A 158 2.15 22.64 -6.34
N SER A 159 1.16 21.74 -6.29
CA SER A 159 0.08 21.69 -7.29
C SER A 159 -1.01 22.72 -6.99
N MET A 160 -1.38 23.51 -8.00
CA MET A 160 -2.50 24.46 -7.96
C MET A 160 -3.65 23.93 -8.81
N HIS A 161 -4.88 24.00 -8.31
CA HIS A 161 -6.08 23.46 -8.97
C HIS A 161 -6.85 24.54 -9.71
N TYR A 162 -7.45 24.19 -10.85
CA TYR A 162 -8.24 25.10 -11.68
C TYR A 162 -9.44 24.40 -12.34
N ALA A 163 -10.45 25.17 -12.76
CA ALA A 163 -11.62 24.65 -13.45
C ALA A 163 -11.32 24.39 -14.95
N VAL A 164 -11.83 23.29 -15.49
CA VAL A 164 -11.62 22.84 -16.87
C VAL A 164 -12.96 22.72 -17.59
N SER A 165 -13.07 23.32 -18.78
CA SER A 165 -14.26 23.20 -19.62
C SER A 165 -14.43 21.76 -20.15
N PRO A 166 -15.66 21.20 -20.22
CA PRO A 166 -15.91 19.83 -20.70
C PRO A 166 -15.39 19.54 -22.11
N SER A 167 -15.19 20.56 -22.95
CA SER A 167 -14.62 20.41 -24.31
C SER A 167 -13.11 20.15 -24.31
N THR A 168 -12.36 20.74 -23.37
CA THR A 168 -10.89 20.65 -23.31
C THR A 168 -10.40 19.35 -22.67
N HIS A 169 -11.24 18.72 -21.83
CA HIS A 169 -10.94 17.52 -21.04
C HIS A 169 -10.49 16.31 -21.88
N ARG A 170 -10.75 16.29 -23.19
CA ARG A 170 -10.50 15.15 -24.09
C ARG A 170 -9.11 15.13 -24.76
N ARG A 171 -8.28 16.16 -24.61
CA ARG A 171 -6.89 16.20 -25.14
C ARG A 171 -5.79 16.13 -24.07
N ALA A 172 -6.12 16.32 -22.79
CA ALA A 172 -5.15 16.39 -21.69
C ALA A 172 -4.89 15.04 -20.99
N LEU A 173 -5.13 13.91 -21.67
CA LEU A 173 -5.08 12.56 -21.10
C LEU A 173 -3.87 11.72 -21.57
N SER A 174 -2.93 12.30 -22.30
CA SER A 174 -1.73 11.63 -22.82
C SER A 174 -0.48 11.76 -21.94
N ASP A 175 -0.41 12.79 -21.09
CA ASP A 175 0.76 13.11 -20.25
C ASP A 175 0.48 12.92 -18.76
N ALA A 176 1.52 12.55 -18.01
CA ALA A 176 1.35 11.73 -16.82
C ALA A 176 1.04 12.46 -15.49
N SER A 177 0.45 11.68 -14.57
CA SER A 177 0.70 11.72 -13.12
C SER A 177 0.05 12.80 -12.23
N TYR A 178 -1.26 13.02 -12.31
CA TYR A 178 -2.01 13.67 -11.21
C TYR A 178 -3.25 12.92 -10.71
N VAL A 179 -3.29 12.79 -9.38
CA VAL A 179 -4.41 12.68 -8.43
C VAL A 179 -5.83 12.61 -9.02
N THR A 180 -6.68 11.74 -8.43
CA THR A 180 -8.14 11.73 -8.64
C THR A 180 -8.79 13.08 -8.28
N LEU A 181 -8.92 13.94 -9.29
CA LEU A 181 -9.57 15.24 -9.20
C LEU A 181 -11.07 15.14 -9.51
N PRO A 182 -11.92 16.01 -8.92
CA PRO A 182 -13.31 16.15 -9.33
C PRO A 182 -13.43 16.44 -10.84
N ALA A 183 -14.40 15.80 -11.50
CA ALA A 183 -14.65 15.98 -12.93
C ALA A 183 -14.85 17.47 -13.26
N GLY A 184 -14.15 17.97 -14.28
CA GLY A 184 -14.10 19.41 -14.59
C GLY A 184 -13.09 20.23 -13.78
N THR A 185 -12.14 19.60 -13.07
CA THR A 185 -10.98 20.29 -12.48
C THR A 185 -9.65 19.69 -12.95
N GLY A 186 -8.64 20.55 -13.14
CA GLY A 186 -7.27 20.21 -13.51
C GLY A 186 -6.28 20.66 -12.43
N ALA A 187 -5.00 20.30 -12.60
CA ALA A 187 -3.92 20.71 -11.70
C ALA A 187 -2.64 21.06 -12.47
N VAL A 188 -1.98 22.15 -12.08
CA VAL A 188 -0.69 22.58 -12.61
C VAL A 188 0.33 22.69 -11.49
N ARG A 189 1.55 22.19 -11.70
CA ARG A 189 2.62 22.16 -10.68
C ARG A 189 3.47 23.43 -10.75
N ILE A 190 3.30 24.32 -9.78
CA ILE A 190 4.16 25.49 -9.56
C ILE A 190 5.42 25.02 -8.83
N ASN A 191 6.59 25.38 -9.34
CA ASN A 191 7.86 24.85 -8.83
C ASN A 191 8.36 25.62 -7.61
N ILE A 192 8.15 26.94 -7.55
CA ILE A 192 8.50 27.80 -6.42
C ILE A 192 7.34 28.78 -6.18
N VAL A 193 6.88 28.89 -4.94
CA VAL A 193 5.92 29.91 -4.49
C VAL A 193 6.62 30.81 -3.47
N ALA A 194 6.74 32.11 -3.78
CA ALA A 194 7.53 33.08 -3.03
C ALA A 194 6.77 34.40 -2.80
N GLU A 195 7.44 35.42 -2.24
CA GLU A 195 6.84 36.73 -1.87
C GLU A 195 5.54 36.60 -1.05
N GLY A 196 5.49 35.63 -0.13
CA GLY A 196 4.28 35.38 0.68
C GLY A 196 3.08 34.83 -0.11
N GLY A 197 3.32 34.26 -1.29
CA GLY A 197 2.30 33.72 -2.20
C GLY A 197 2.04 34.58 -3.45
N LYS A 198 2.61 35.79 -3.51
CA LYS A 198 2.44 36.75 -4.61
C LYS A 198 3.25 36.41 -5.87
N LEU A 199 4.32 35.62 -5.74
CA LEU A 199 5.18 35.22 -6.84
C LEU A 199 5.07 33.70 -7.07
N TRP A 200 4.65 33.29 -8.27
CA TRP A 200 4.63 31.89 -8.69
C TRP A 200 5.62 31.67 -9.83
N VAL A 201 6.48 30.65 -9.72
CA VAL A 201 7.51 30.31 -10.70
C VAL A 201 7.29 28.90 -11.24
N ARG A 202 7.22 28.77 -12.57
CA ARG A 202 7.13 27.50 -13.29
C ARG A 202 8.45 27.26 -14.05
N LEU A 203 9.14 26.17 -13.72
CA LEU A 203 10.38 25.75 -14.37
C LEU A 203 10.03 24.80 -15.52
N VAL A 204 10.51 25.10 -16.72
CA VAL A 204 10.31 24.28 -17.93
C VAL A 204 11.65 23.68 -18.36
N PRO A 205 11.81 22.34 -18.31
CA PRO A 205 13.07 21.65 -18.65
C PRO A 205 13.22 21.27 -20.13
N THR A 206 12.35 21.76 -21.02
CA THR A 206 12.38 21.45 -22.46
C THR A 206 13.74 21.84 -23.08
N ARG A 207 14.45 20.85 -23.63
CA ARG A 207 15.69 21.05 -24.41
C ARG A 207 15.36 21.60 -25.80
N THR A 208 16.28 22.34 -26.43
CA THR A 208 16.17 22.80 -27.84
C THR A 208 15.81 21.66 -28.80
N SER A 209 16.40 20.47 -28.62
CA SER A 209 16.14 19.29 -29.47
C SER A 209 14.73 18.71 -29.29
N ALA A 210 14.15 18.81 -28.09
CA ALA A 210 12.77 18.38 -27.84
C ALA A 210 11.78 19.35 -28.50
N LEU A 211 11.97 20.65 -28.29
CA LEU A 211 11.14 21.69 -28.91
C LEU A 211 11.24 21.69 -30.45
N LEU A 212 12.42 21.40 -31.02
CA LEU A 212 12.57 21.13 -32.46
C LEU A 212 11.81 19.90 -32.94
N THR A 213 11.61 18.89 -32.09
CA THR A 213 10.83 17.69 -32.43
C THR A 213 9.34 18.02 -32.40
N GLU A 214 8.85 18.71 -31.36
CA GLU A 214 7.48 19.26 -31.29
C GLU A 214 7.17 20.13 -32.52
N PHE A 215 8.09 21.00 -32.94
CA PHE A 215 7.94 21.84 -34.12
C PHE A 215 7.89 21.06 -35.45
N ARG A 216 8.61 19.93 -35.57
CA ARG A 216 8.58 19.06 -36.76
C ARG A 216 7.30 18.22 -36.81
N GLU A 217 6.79 17.80 -35.65
CA GLU A 217 5.49 17.14 -35.53
C GLU A 217 4.36 18.11 -35.93
N ALA A 218 4.38 19.34 -35.41
CA ALA A 218 3.46 20.40 -35.83
C ALA A 218 3.57 20.68 -37.35
N ASP A 219 4.77 20.83 -37.90
CA ASP A 219 4.99 21.00 -39.35
C ASP A 219 4.38 19.85 -40.17
N SER A 220 4.43 18.61 -39.69
CA SER A 220 3.86 17.44 -40.39
C SER A 220 2.33 17.45 -40.48
N SER A 221 1.66 18.27 -39.67
CA SER A 221 0.20 18.47 -39.71
C SER A 221 -0.25 19.62 -40.62
N VAL A 222 0.68 20.46 -41.07
CA VAL A 222 0.41 21.57 -42.01
C VAL A 222 0.39 21.02 -43.44
N ALA A 223 -0.54 21.51 -44.27
CA ALA A 223 -0.59 21.12 -45.69
C ALA A 223 0.69 21.52 -46.44
N LEU A 224 1.11 20.71 -47.41
CA LEU A 224 2.40 20.84 -48.12
C LEU A 224 2.57 22.16 -48.92
N ASP A 225 1.47 22.87 -49.16
CA ASP A 225 1.39 24.17 -49.85
C ASP A 225 1.05 25.33 -48.90
N ALA A 226 0.83 25.07 -47.61
CA ALA A 226 0.40 26.06 -46.62
C ALA A 226 1.55 26.57 -45.73
N TYR A 227 1.29 27.67 -45.03
CA TYR A 227 2.15 28.24 -43.99
C TYR A 227 1.47 28.08 -42.61
N PRO A 228 2.21 27.69 -41.54
CA PRO A 228 1.63 27.52 -40.22
C PRO A 228 0.98 28.82 -39.71
N THR A 229 -0.30 28.75 -39.34
CA THR A 229 -1.03 29.83 -38.67
C THR A 229 -0.40 30.19 -37.33
N HIS A 230 -0.76 31.33 -36.74
CA HIS A 230 -0.20 31.74 -35.45
C HIS A 230 -0.44 30.70 -34.34
N ASP A 231 -1.63 30.07 -34.29
CA ASP A 231 -1.94 29.04 -33.29
C ASP A 231 -1.12 27.74 -33.52
N GLU A 232 -0.95 27.30 -34.76
CA GLU A 232 -0.08 26.15 -35.10
C GLU A 232 1.40 26.46 -34.85
N ALA A 233 1.82 27.72 -35.01
CA ALA A 233 3.18 28.15 -34.78
C ALA A 233 3.54 28.26 -33.28
N ILE A 234 2.56 28.25 -32.37
CA ILE A 234 2.78 28.32 -30.92
C ILE A 234 2.34 27.07 -30.15
N ASP A 235 1.69 26.07 -30.76
CA ASP A 235 1.31 24.85 -30.03
C ASP A 235 2.54 24.00 -29.69
N CYS A 236 2.93 24.04 -28.41
CA CYS A 236 4.11 23.40 -27.85
C CYS A 236 3.98 23.26 -26.33
N SER A 237 4.84 22.44 -25.73
CA SER A 237 4.95 22.20 -24.28
C SER A 237 5.06 23.50 -23.46
N ILE A 238 5.77 24.50 -23.98
CA ILE A 238 5.94 25.81 -23.34
C ILE A 238 4.61 26.57 -23.27
N MET A 239 3.88 26.66 -24.41
CA MET A 239 2.62 27.41 -24.49
C MET A 239 1.49 26.71 -23.72
N ARG A 240 1.48 25.38 -23.72
CA ARG A 240 0.55 24.56 -22.91
C ARG A 240 0.76 24.84 -21.41
N ALA A 241 2.00 24.72 -20.91
CA ALA A 241 2.34 25.03 -19.52
C ALA A 241 2.02 26.49 -19.12
N ALA A 242 2.21 27.46 -20.03
CA ALA A 242 1.86 28.86 -19.77
C ALA A 242 0.34 29.08 -19.65
N ARG A 243 -0.47 28.46 -20.52
CA ARG A 243 -1.95 28.52 -20.48
C ARG A 243 -2.49 27.93 -19.17
N GLU A 244 -1.93 26.81 -18.70
CA GLU A 244 -2.30 26.19 -17.42
C GLU A 244 -1.98 27.06 -16.20
N VAL A 245 -0.78 27.65 -16.15
CA VAL A 245 -0.37 28.56 -15.05
C VAL A 245 -1.24 29.81 -15.01
N ALA A 246 -1.55 30.41 -16.16
CA ALA A 246 -2.45 31.56 -16.25
C ALA A 246 -3.87 31.22 -15.74
N LEU A 247 -4.41 30.06 -16.12
CA LEU A 247 -5.75 29.63 -15.71
C LEU A 247 -5.83 29.29 -14.20
N ALA A 248 -4.77 28.72 -13.63
CA ALA A 248 -4.66 28.49 -12.19
C ALA A 248 -4.50 29.79 -11.38
N ALA A 249 -3.80 30.79 -11.92
CA ALA A 249 -3.73 32.11 -11.30
C ALA A 249 -5.09 32.81 -11.29
N GLN A 250 -5.83 32.76 -12.41
CA GLN A 250 -7.17 33.36 -12.56
C GLN A 250 -8.24 32.71 -11.67
N THR A 251 -8.10 31.41 -11.37
CA THR A 251 -9.06 30.66 -10.54
C THR A 251 -8.66 30.60 -9.05
N SER A 252 -7.52 31.18 -8.66
CA SER A 252 -7.06 31.22 -7.27
C SER A 252 -7.87 32.18 -6.40
N ALA A 253 -8.23 31.76 -5.20
CA ALA A 253 -8.83 32.61 -4.17
C ALA A 253 -7.88 33.70 -3.63
N THR A 254 -6.58 33.56 -3.89
CA THR A 254 -5.55 34.59 -3.70
C THR A 254 -4.65 34.59 -4.94
N PRO A 255 -4.95 35.38 -5.98
CA PRO A 255 -4.15 35.40 -7.19
C PRO A 255 -2.75 35.99 -6.92
N PRO A 256 -1.71 35.53 -7.63
CA PRO A 256 -0.36 36.10 -7.55
C PRO A 256 -0.27 37.46 -8.27
N ASP A 257 0.59 38.34 -7.77
CA ASP A 257 0.92 39.63 -8.42
C ASP A 257 1.94 39.45 -9.56
N THR A 258 2.68 38.34 -9.60
CA THR A 258 3.63 38.02 -10.67
C THR A 258 3.71 36.52 -10.95
N LEU A 259 3.68 36.19 -12.24
CA LEU A 259 3.92 34.86 -12.79
C LEU A 259 5.25 34.89 -13.56
N GLU A 260 6.15 33.93 -13.31
CA GLU A 260 7.39 33.76 -14.06
C GLU A 260 7.53 32.34 -14.63
N LEU A 261 7.91 32.24 -15.91
CA LEU A 261 8.17 31.00 -16.65
C LEU A 261 9.66 30.94 -16.98
N VAL A 262 10.37 29.99 -16.38
CA VAL A 262 11.83 29.89 -16.45
C VAL A 262 12.22 28.70 -17.33
N LEU A 263 12.76 29.00 -18.51
CA LEU A 263 13.12 28.06 -19.55
C LEU A 263 14.52 27.49 -19.30
N THR A 264 14.62 26.64 -18.28
CA THR A 264 15.88 26.18 -17.66
C THR A 264 16.92 25.57 -18.61
N ARG A 265 16.49 25.01 -19.75
CA ARG A 265 17.37 24.35 -20.75
C ARG A 265 17.33 24.99 -22.13
N LEU A 266 16.96 26.27 -22.21
CA LEU A 266 17.04 27.09 -23.42
C LEU A 266 17.87 28.35 -23.14
N ASP A 267 18.87 28.59 -23.98
CA ASP A 267 19.67 29.82 -23.96
C ASP A 267 18.87 31.03 -24.47
N ALA A 268 19.21 32.22 -23.98
CA ALA A 268 18.71 33.46 -24.57
C ALA A 268 19.28 33.64 -26.00
N PRO A 269 18.44 33.87 -27.03
CA PRO A 269 18.95 34.06 -28.39
C PRO A 269 19.77 35.34 -28.51
N LYS A 270 20.86 35.28 -29.29
CA LYS A 270 21.84 36.37 -29.44
C LYS A 270 21.25 37.64 -30.07
N THR A 271 20.21 37.48 -30.90
CA THR A 271 19.37 38.58 -31.37
C THR A 271 18.16 38.69 -30.43
N PRO A 272 17.85 39.88 -29.89
CA PRO A 272 16.64 40.06 -29.08
C PRO A 272 15.40 39.57 -29.82
N LEU A 273 14.51 38.81 -29.14
CA LEU A 273 13.35 38.17 -29.78
C LEU A 273 12.48 39.14 -30.59
N ARG A 274 12.33 40.37 -30.11
CA ARG A 274 11.56 41.46 -30.76
C ARG A 274 12.27 42.09 -31.98
N GLN A 275 13.45 41.60 -32.36
CA GLN A 275 14.26 42.03 -33.51
C GLN A 275 14.53 40.88 -34.51
N ILE A 276 13.99 39.68 -34.25
CA ILE A 276 14.09 38.55 -35.19
C ILE A 276 13.16 38.83 -36.39
N PRO A 277 13.66 38.83 -37.63
CA PRO A 277 12.84 39.16 -38.80
C PRO A 277 11.73 38.12 -39.01
N PRO A 278 10.53 38.54 -39.43
CA PRO A 278 9.46 37.61 -39.77
C PRO A 278 9.87 36.75 -40.97
N VAL A 279 9.62 35.45 -40.89
CA VAL A 279 9.73 34.56 -42.05
C VAL A 279 8.43 34.69 -42.84
N SER A 280 8.49 35.05 -44.12
CA SER A 280 7.30 35.15 -44.97
C SER A 280 6.76 33.77 -45.34
N SER A 281 5.48 33.71 -45.73
CA SER A 281 4.81 32.47 -46.15
C SER A 281 5.56 31.73 -47.26
N GLU A 282 5.98 32.46 -48.29
CA GLU A 282 6.75 31.97 -49.43
C GLU A 282 8.16 31.48 -49.04
N ALA A 283 8.74 32.01 -47.97
CA ALA A 283 10.11 31.73 -47.54
C ALA A 283 10.20 30.69 -46.40
N TYR A 284 9.09 30.20 -45.85
CA TYR A 284 9.13 29.34 -44.67
C TYR A 284 9.83 28.01 -44.94
N TRP A 285 9.30 27.22 -45.87
CA TRP A 285 9.85 25.90 -46.19
C TRP A 285 11.26 25.93 -46.81
N THR A 286 11.72 27.09 -47.25
CA THR A 286 13.08 27.32 -47.77
C THR A 286 14.03 27.97 -46.76
N ALA A 287 13.54 28.46 -45.61
CA ALA A 287 14.36 29.05 -44.57
C ALA A 287 15.13 27.98 -43.75
N PRO A 288 16.39 28.26 -43.34
CA PRO A 288 17.14 27.37 -42.46
C PRO A 288 16.37 27.03 -41.18
N GLU A 289 16.42 25.77 -40.74
CA GLU A 289 15.68 25.28 -39.56
C GLU A 289 15.91 26.15 -38.31
N LYS A 290 17.14 26.63 -38.10
CA LYS A 290 17.44 27.57 -37.01
C LYS A 290 16.64 28.88 -37.12
N GLN A 291 16.50 29.45 -38.32
CA GLN A 291 15.73 30.70 -38.50
C GLN A 291 14.23 30.46 -38.26
N ARG A 292 13.70 29.29 -38.64
CA ARG A 292 12.32 28.88 -38.30
C ARG A 292 12.13 28.70 -36.79
N PHE A 293 13.10 28.09 -36.11
CA PHE A 293 13.10 27.92 -34.66
C PHE A 293 13.17 29.27 -33.92
N ASP A 294 14.14 30.12 -34.27
CA ASP A 294 14.34 31.45 -33.69
C ASP A 294 13.07 32.32 -33.87
N TRP A 295 12.38 32.21 -35.01
CA TRP A 295 11.09 32.87 -35.27
C TRP A 295 9.94 32.30 -34.43
N ARG A 296 9.74 30.97 -34.38
CA ARG A 296 8.68 30.36 -33.55
C ARG A 296 8.87 30.66 -32.07
N LEU A 297 10.11 30.60 -31.57
CA LEU A 297 10.43 30.95 -30.19
C LEU A 297 10.06 32.40 -29.86
N ALA A 298 10.24 33.34 -30.81
CA ALA A 298 9.78 34.72 -30.64
C ALA A 298 8.24 34.85 -30.59
N GLN A 299 7.51 34.09 -31.42
CA GLN A 299 6.03 34.05 -31.35
C GLN A 299 5.57 33.49 -30.00
N ILE A 300 6.11 32.35 -29.57
CA ILE A 300 5.74 31.69 -28.31
C ILE A 300 5.98 32.62 -27.12
N VAL A 301 7.17 33.24 -27.02
CA VAL A 301 7.46 34.17 -25.91
C VAL A 301 6.54 35.38 -25.94
N ALA A 302 6.25 35.96 -27.11
CA ALA A 302 5.31 37.07 -27.21
C ALA A 302 3.88 36.67 -26.76
N SER A 303 3.42 35.48 -27.12
CA SER A 303 2.09 34.98 -26.72
C SER A 303 2.04 34.54 -25.24
N VAL A 304 3.18 34.19 -24.62
CA VAL A 304 3.29 33.99 -23.16
C VAL A 304 3.35 35.32 -22.40
N GLU A 305 4.07 36.33 -22.90
CA GLU A 305 4.08 37.69 -22.34
C GLU A 305 2.66 38.31 -22.37
N GLN A 306 1.86 38.03 -23.42
CA GLN A 306 0.46 38.44 -23.52
C GLN A 306 -0.46 37.81 -22.46
N LEU A 307 -0.11 36.65 -21.88
CA LEU A 307 -0.81 36.06 -20.73
C LEU A 307 -0.43 36.72 -19.39
N GLY A 308 0.42 37.75 -19.40
CA GLY A 308 0.93 38.40 -18.18
C GLY A 308 2.07 37.65 -17.49
N ILE A 309 2.65 36.65 -18.16
CA ILE A 309 3.71 35.79 -17.61
C ILE A 309 5.08 36.31 -18.09
N LYS A 310 5.99 36.60 -17.16
CA LYS A 310 7.37 37.00 -17.49
C LYS A 310 8.18 35.76 -17.87
N VAL A 311 8.83 35.77 -19.03
CA VAL A 311 9.69 34.66 -19.47
C VAL A 311 11.16 34.95 -19.15
N ARG A 312 11.89 33.96 -18.63
CA ARG A 312 13.36 34.03 -18.47
C ARG A 312 14.02 32.77 -19.05
N PHE A 313 15.19 32.95 -19.64
CA PHE A 313 16.01 31.90 -20.25
C PHE A 313 17.14 31.43 -19.32
N GLY A 314 17.53 30.17 -19.42
CA GLY A 314 18.54 29.54 -18.56
C GLY A 314 18.15 29.46 -17.08
N THR A 315 19.14 29.20 -16.23
CA THR A 315 19.04 29.31 -14.76
C THR A 315 20.23 30.05 -14.18
N VAL A 316 20.02 30.71 -13.04
CA VAL A 316 21.09 31.40 -12.31
C VAL A 316 22.03 30.38 -11.64
N GLU A 317 23.35 30.59 -11.73
CA GLU A 317 24.33 29.77 -11.01
C GLU A 317 24.10 29.84 -9.49
N ALA A 318 24.02 28.68 -8.85
CA ALA A 318 23.64 28.54 -7.45
C ALA A 318 24.70 29.10 -6.49
N PRO A 319 24.42 30.18 -5.72
CA PRO A 319 25.31 30.60 -4.65
C PRO A 319 25.15 29.63 -3.47
N LEU A 320 26.08 28.67 -3.36
CA LEU A 320 26.19 27.77 -2.21
C LEU A 320 26.61 28.58 -0.97
N ALA A 321 25.62 29.14 -0.28
CA ALA A 321 25.80 30.04 0.85
C ALA A 321 25.14 29.46 2.12
N VAL A 322 25.73 29.79 3.27
CA VAL A 322 25.21 29.39 4.59
C VAL A 322 24.28 30.49 5.10
N PHE A 323 23.00 30.16 5.30
CA PHE A 323 22.01 31.09 5.81
C PHE A 323 22.07 31.19 7.35
N PRO A 324 21.80 32.36 7.95
CA PRO A 324 21.92 32.57 9.39
C PRO A 324 20.70 32.05 10.18
N SER A 325 20.96 31.23 11.20
CA SER A 325 19.97 30.79 12.18
C SER A 325 19.81 31.82 13.33
N PRO A 326 18.60 32.00 13.89
CA PRO A 326 18.38 32.88 15.03
C PRO A 326 18.84 32.28 16.37
N PRO A 327 19.05 33.10 17.41
CA PRO A 327 19.33 32.62 18.75
C PRO A 327 18.14 31.82 19.32
N PRO A 328 18.37 30.87 20.24
CA PRO A 328 17.32 30.00 20.78
C PRO A 328 16.19 30.79 21.46
N PRO A 329 14.99 30.17 21.64
CA PRO A 329 13.88 30.81 22.31
C PRO A 329 14.22 31.20 23.75
N VAL A 330 13.87 32.43 24.14
CA VAL A 330 13.91 32.88 25.54
C VAL A 330 12.59 32.46 26.18
N ASP A 331 12.64 31.69 27.27
CA ASP A 331 11.42 31.34 28.02
C ASP A 331 10.98 32.52 28.88
N LEU A 332 9.97 33.25 28.41
CA LEU A 332 9.44 34.43 29.08
C LEU A 332 8.38 34.04 30.13
N PRO A 333 8.56 34.37 31.43
CA PRO A 333 7.59 34.03 32.48
C PRO A 333 6.23 34.71 32.25
N PRO A 334 5.11 34.08 32.64
CA PRO A 334 3.79 34.72 32.65
C PRO A 334 3.62 35.70 33.83
N THR A 335 2.62 36.57 33.79
CA THR A 335 2.24 37.43 34.93
C THR A 335 1.51 36.65 36.03
N LEU A 336 1.62 37.14 37.27
CA LEU A 336 0.90 36.60 38.45
C LEU A 336 -0.63 36.70 38.34
N THR A 337 -1.15 37.60 37.51
CA THR A 337 -2.54 37.53 37.02
C THR A 337 -2.54 36.86 35.66
N LEU A 338 -3.47 35.93 35.40
CA LEU A 338 -3.73 35.35 34.08
C LEU A 338 -5.12 35.74 33.58
N ASN A 339 -5.22 36.08 32.31
CA ASN A 339 -6.46 36.22 31.56
C ASN A 339 -6.73 34.93 30.77
N LEU A 340 -7.94 34.39 30.88
CA LEU A 340 -8.34 33.11 30.30
C LEU A 340 -9.32 33.33 29.14
N ASP A 341 -8.92 32.94 27.94
CA ASP A 341 -9.83 32.76 26.80
C ASP A 341 -10.74 31.53 27.02
N VAL A 342 -11.84 31.44 26.27
CA VAL A 342 -12.79 30.31 26.30
C VAL A 342 -12.08 28.96 26.19
N SER A 343 -11.05 28.87 25.35
CA SER A 343 -10.27 27.64 25.17
C SER A 343 -9.47 27.21 26.42
N ALA A 344 -9.04 28.17 27.24
CA ALA A 344 -8.37 27.89 28.52
C ALA A 344 -9.37 27.49 29.62
N LEU A 345 -10.56 28.13 29.66
CA LEU A 345 -11.65 27.74 30.57
C LEU A 345 -12.16 26.31 30.31
N LEU A 346 -12.28 25.91 29.04
CA LEU A 346 -12.58 24.53 28.63
C LEU A 346 -11.44 23.56 29.03
N GLY A 347 -10.18 23.99 28.90
CA GLY A 347 -9.03 23.23 29.39
C GLY A 347 -9.09 22.97 30.91
N LEU A 348 -9.42 24.00 31.69
CA LEU A 348 -9.56 23.94 33.16
C LEU A 348 -10.85 23.25 33.65
N THR A 349 -11.63 22.62 32.77
CA THR A 349 -12.85 21.90 33.18
C THR A 349 -13.05 20.54 32.52
N SER A 350 -12.40 20.26 31.39
CA SER A 350 -12.47 18.97 30.69
C SER A 350 -12.13 17.77 31.58
N ASP A 351 -12.91 16.68 31.50
CA ASP A 351 -12.57 15.43 32.20
C ASP A 351 -11.18 14.90 31.77
N VAL A 352 -10.73 15.20 30.55
CA VAL A 352 -9.41 14.75 30.04
C VAL A 352 -8.25 15.41 30.79
N SER A 353 -8.38 16.69 31.17
CA SER A 353 -7.38 17.41 31.97
C SER A 353 -7.37 16.98 33.45
N HIS A 354 -8.47 16.39 33.92
CA HIS A 354 -8.73 16.06 35.33
C HIS A 354 -8.67 14.56 35.66
N SER A 355 -8.63 13.65 34.68
CA SER A 355 -8.66 12.19 34.88
C SER A 355 -7.65 11.44 34.00
N ILE A 356 -6.39 11.40 34.48
CA ILE A 356 -5.27 10.81 33.71
C ILE A 356 -5.39 9.27 33.60
N GLY A 357 -6.05 8.61 34.58
CA GLY A 357 -6.16 7.15 34.64
C GLY A 357 -7.51 6.52 34.24
N ALA A 358 -8.64 7.24 34.31
CA ALA A 358 -9.98 6.61 34.39
C ALA A 358 -10.74 6.46 33.07
N LEU A 359 -10.39 7.22 32.02
CA LEU A 359 -11.12 7.19 30.74
C LEU A 359 -10.63 6.03 29.84
N GLU A 360 -11.26 4.85 29.98
CA GLU A 360 -11.26 3.82 28.92
C GLU A 360 -12.09 4.30 27.72
N VAL A 361 -11.47 5.14 26.89
CA VAL A 361 -12.05 5.63 25.63
C VAL A 361 -12.10 4.47 24.63
N ASP A 362 -13.27 3.87 24.43
CA ASP A 362 -13.46 2.83 23.42
C ASP A 362 -13.15 3.38 22.01
N GLN A 363 -12.07 2.85 21.43
CA GLN A 363 -11.54 3.26 20.13
C GLN A 363 -12.50 2.93 18.98
N SER A 364 -13.53 2.11 19.23
CA SER A 364 -14.61 1.82 18.27
C SER A 364 -15.54 3.03 18.02
N ALA A 365 -15.69 3.93 19.01
CA ALA A 365 -16.69 5.00 18.99
C ALA A 365 -16.09 6.42 19.12
N ALA A 366 -14.86 6.55 19.60
CA ALA A 366 -14.25 7.85 19.87
C ALA A 366 -13.71 8.53 18.60
N SER A 367 -14.09 9.79 18.39
CA SER A 367 -13.54 10.59 17.28
C SER A 367 -12.02 10.77 17.42
N ARG A 368 -11.29 10.64 16.28
CA ARG A 368 -9.82 10.79 16.18
C ARG A 368 -9.25 11.99 16.97
N PRO A 369 -9.87 13.21 16.97
CA PRO A 369 -9.40 14.33 17.79
C PRO A 369 -9.33 14.05 19.29
N LEU A 370 -10.31 13.33 19.87
CA LEU A 370 -10.31 13.02 21.31
C LEU A 370 -9.17 12.08 21.68
N SER A 371 -8.87 11.08 20.83
CA SER A 371 -7.72 10.18 21.02
C SER A 371 -6.38 10.93 20.92
N THR A 372 -6.29 11.92 20.03
CA THR A 372 -5.09 12.78 19.87
C THR A 372 -4.92 13.69 21.09
N GLN A 373 -6.01 14.26 21.62
CA GLN A 373 -5.99 15.06 22.85
C GLN A 373 -5.56 14.22 24.06
N LEU A 374 -6.11 13.02 24.23
CA LEU A 374 -5.74 12.11 25.34
C LEU A 374 -4.27 11.70 25.27
N ALA A 375 -3.73 11.47 24.06
CA ALA A 375 -2.30 11.21 23.87
C ALA A 375 -1.41 12.42 24.22
N ALA A 376 -1.86 13.64 23.93
CA ALA A 376 -1.13 14.87 24.25
C ALA A 376 -1.16 15.21 25.76
N GLU A 377 -2.31 15.07 26.42
CA GLU A 377 -2.46 15.30 27.88
C GLU A 377 -1.67 14.29 28.71
N ARG A 378 -1.51 13.05 28.22
CA ARG A 378 -0.61 12.04 28.80
C ARG A 378 0.88 12.37 28.64
N GLY A 379 1.24 13.32 27.78
CA GLY A 379 2.62 13.74 27.55
C GLY A 379 3.01 15.03 28.28
N THR A 380 2.10 16.01 28.33
CA THR A 380 2.25 17.27 29.09
C THR A 380 0.87 17.78 29.49
N GLY A 381 0.48 17.60 30.76
CA GLY A 381 -0.86 17.97 31.23
C GLY A 381 -1.04 19.47 31.44
N LEU A 382 -2.25 20.01 31.26
CA LEU A 382 -2.51 21.44 31.48
C LEU A 382 -2.10 21.93 32.89
N PHE A 383 -2.46 21.20 33.94
CA PHE A 383 -2.09 21.56 35.31
C PHE A 383 -0.60 21.45 35.60
N GLU A 384 0.10 20.54 34.91
CA GLU A 384 1.56 20.41 34.97
C GLU A 384 2.26 21.57 34.27
N MET A 385 1.76 21.98 33.10
CA MET A 385 2.23 23.16 32.37
C MET A 385 2.06 24.45 33.19
N LEU A 386 0.93 24.62 33.88
CA LEU A 386 0.70 25.71 34.82
C LEU A 386 1.63 25.62 36.05
N ALA A 387 1.70 24.45 36.70
CA ALA A 387 2.57 24.21 37.85
C ALA A 387 4.04 24.53 37.57
N ASN A 388 4.56 24.07 36.42
CA ASN A 388 5.94 24.31 36.02
C ASN A 388 6.24 25.79 35.76
N ALA A 389 5.34 26.51 35.08
CA ALA A 389 5.54 27.93 34.76
C ALA A 389 5.55 28.86 36.00
N PHE A 390 4.88 28.48 37.08
CA PHE A 390 4.84 29.24 38.34
C PHE A 390 5.70 28.64 39.47
N SER A 391 6.43 27.56 39.20
CA SER A 391 7.23 26.81 40.19
C SER A 391 8.27 27.65 40.96
N GLY A 392 8.75 28.76 40.37
CA GLY A 392 9.70 29.68 41.00
C GLY A 392 9.07 30.85 41.78
N VAL A 393 7.74 31.01 41.80
CA VAL A 393 7.07 32.27 42.20
C VAL A 393 6.65 32.29 43.69
N GLY A 394 7.43 31.63 44.54
CA GLY A 394 7.32 31.70 46.00
C GLY A 394 5.96 31.23 46.55
N ALA A 395 5.46 31.94 47.57
CA ALA A 395 4.17 31.66 48.21
C ALA A 395 3.01 32.51 47.64
N HIS A 396 3.15 33.05 46.43
CA HIS A 396 2.15 33.93 45.81
C HIS A 396 1.14 33.13 44.98
N GLN A 397 -0.15 33.32 45.25
CA GLN A 397 -1.20 32.73 44.43
C GLN A 397 -1.39 33.47 43.11
N VAL A 398 -1.55 32.70 42.03
CA VAL A 398 -1.85 33.15 40.68
C VAL A 398 -3.34 33.49 40.57
N ILE A 399 -3.67 34.70 40.14
CA ILE A 399 -5.04 35.21 40.09
C ILE A 399 -5.63 35.00 38.68
N LEU A 400 -6.71 34.23 38.60
CA LEU A 400 -7.37 33.92 37.33
C LEU A 400 -8.51 34.91 37.01
N MET A 401 -8.48 35.48 35.81
CA MET A 401 -9.42 36.45 35.26
C MET A 401 -9.98 35.98 33.90
N THR A 402 -11.16 36.46 33.51
CA THR A 402 -11.76 36.27 32.17
C THR A 402 -12.59 37.50 31.78
N THR A 403 -12.86 37.70 30.48
CA THR A 403 -13.90 38.64 30.04
C THR A 403 -15.30 38.04 30.24
N LYS A 404 -16.30 38.93 30.29
CA LYS A 404 -17.72 38.58 30.45
C LYS A 404 -18.27 37.73 29.30
N GLU A 405 -17.82 38.01 28.08
CA GLU A 405 -18.20 37.30 26.86
C GLU A 405 -17.53 35.93 26.77
N CYS A 406 -16.29 35.81 27.24
CA CYS A 406 -15.65 34.51 27.41
C CYS A 406 -16.38 33.66 28.45
N ALA A 407 -16.73 34.22 29.62
CA ALA A 407 -17.51 33.52 30.63
C ALA A 407 -18.91 33.10 30.12
N ALA A 408 -19.57 33.95 29.32
CA ALA A 408 -20.86 33.64 28.71
C ALA A 408 -20.73 32.51 27.66
N LYS A 409 -19.77 32.62 26.73
CA LYS A 409 -19.60 31.62 25.66
C LYS A 409 -19.07 30.28 26.19
N PHE A 410 -18.27 30.31 27.25
CA PHE A 410 -17.85 29.12 27.98
C PHE A 410 -19.05 28.38 28.59
N ARG A 411 -19.93 29.07 29.34
CA ARG A 411 -21.13 28.47 29.94
C ARG A 411 -22.06 27.87 28.86
N ASP A 412 -22.29 28.57 27.75
CA ASP A 412 -23.04 28.07 26.59
C ASP A 412 -22.46 26.77 26.03
N ILE A 413 -21.13 26.69 25.81
CA ILE A 413 -20.49 25.46 25.30
C ILE A 413 -20.62 24.31 26.31
N VAL A 414 -20.33 24.55 27.59
CA VAL A 414 -20.35 23.48 28.61
C VAL A 414 -21.77 22.94 28.81
N GLN A 415 -22.80 23.81 28.84
CA GLN A 415 -24.19 23.37 28.94
C GLN A 415 -24.63 22.53 27.72
N GLN A 416 -24.18 22.87 26.51
CA GLN A 416 -24.52 22.11 25.30
C GLN A 416 -23.84 20.73 25.22
N VAL A 417 -22.53 20.63 25.49
CA VAL A 417 -21.74 19.42 25.17
C VAL A 417 -20.91 18.81 26.32
N GLY A 418 -20.91 19.41 27.51
CA GLY A 418 -20.18 18.89 28.68
C GLY A 418 -20.79 17.62 29.29
N SER A 419 -19.97 16.89 30.04
CA SER A 419 -20.40 15.82 30.94
C SER A 419 -20.99 16.41 32.25
N PRO A 420 -21.68 15.61 33.08
CA PRO A 420 -22.17 16.10 34.38
C PRO A 420 -21.06 16.66 35.29
N SER A 421 -19.88 16.03 35.30
CA SER A 421 -18.71 16.50 36.06
C SER A 421 -18.05 17.74 35.46
N GLU A 422 -18.01 17.85 34.12
CA GLU A 422 -17.55 19.07 33.43
C GLU A 422 -18.48 20.26 33.71
N VAL A 423 -19.80 20.03 33.76
CA VAL A 423 -20.81 21.03 34.13
C VAL A 423 -20.68 21.45 35.60
N GLU A 424 -20.52 20.52 36.54
CA GLU A 424 -20.34 20.88 37.96
C GLU A 424 -19.02 21.65 38.18
N ARG A 425 -17.90 21.21 37.58
CA ARG A 425 -16.64 21.96 37.65
C ARG A 425 -16.77 23.35 37.04
N ALA A 426 -17.48 23.53 35.92
CA ALA A 426 -17.71 24.85 35.33
C ALA A 426 -18.53 25.78 36.25
N ASN A 427 -19.57 25.26 36.90
CA ASN A 427 -20.41 26.02 37.85
C ASN A 427 -19.64 26.41 39.12
N VAL A 428 -18.65 25.63 39.55
CA VAL A 428 -17.75 25.96 40.67
C VAL A 428 -16.62 26.91 40.22
N LEU A 429 -16.15 26.81 38.97
CA LEU A 429 -15.10 27.67 38.41
C LEU A 429 -15.60 29.11 38.12
N LEU A 430 -16.85 29.25 37.66
CA LEU A 430 -17.53 30.51 37.33
C LEU A 430 -18.99 30.47 37.83
N PRO A 431 -19.23 30.71 39.14
CA PRO A 431 -20.57 30.71 39.72
C PRO A 431 -21.51 31.76 39.10
N GLU A 432 -22.82 31.54 39.22
CA GLU A 432 -23.85 32.46 38.71
C GLU A 432 -24.17 33.63 39.65
N SER A 433 -23.75 33.55 40.92
CA SER A 433 -23.91 34.62 41.90
C SER A 433 -22.57 35.03 42.51
N VAL A 434 -22.43 36.33 42.79
CA VAL A 434 -21.22 36.94 43.39
C VAL A 434 -21.05 36.55 44.87
N VAL A 435 -22.02 35.82 45.44
CA VAL A 435 -21.95 35.29 46.81
C VAL A 435 -20.99 34.10 46.83
N PHE A 436 -19.72 34.38 47.14
CA PHE A 436 -18.68 33.38 47.40
C PHE A 436 -19.21 32.30 48.36
N GLN A 437 -19.39 31.07 47.87
CA GLN A 437 -19.66 29.94 48.76
C GLN A 437 -18.37 29.61 49.54
N PRO A 438 -18.45 29.38 50.86
CA PRO A 438 -17.31 28.84 51.59
C PRO A 438 -16.88 27.52 50.94
N ASN A 439 -15.57 27.29 50.85
CA ASN A 439 -14.96 26.10 50.27
C ASN A 439 -15.07 25.95 48.73
N THR A 440 -15.36 27.00 47.96
CA THR A 440 -15.40 26.94 46.47
C THR A 440 -14.10 26.37 45.86
N HIS A 441 -12.93 26.81 46.32
CA HIS A 441 -11.62 26.30 45.89
C HIS A 441 -11.45 24.80 46.21
N GLU A 442 -11.77 24.39 47.43
CA GLU A 442 -11.72 22.98 47.87
C GLU A 442 -12.68 22.09 47.05
N ARG A 443 -13.90 22.57 46.77
CA ARG A 443 -14.91 21.84 45.99
C ARG A 443 -14.43 21.58 44.55
N PHE A 444 -13.76 22.54 43.92
CA PHE A 444 -13.20 22.35 42.59
C PHE A 444 -12.15 21.22 42.56
N TRP A 445 -11.21 21.25 43.52
CA TRP A 445 -10.15 20.25 43.60
C TRP A 445 -10.62 18.89 44.11
N TYR A 446 -11.72 18.81 44.87
CA TYR A 446 -12.36 17.54 45.23
C TYR A 446 -12.92 16.79 44.00
N MET A 447 -13.27 17.50 42.93
CA MET A 447 -13.74 16.93 41.65
C MET A 447 -12.60 16.61 40.66
N THR A 448 -11.37 16.43 41.16
CA THR A 448 -10.13 16.27 40.37
C THR A 448 -9.30 15.09 40.88
N ASP A 449 -8.69 14.32 39.97
CA ASP A 449 -7.78 13.23 40.35
C ASP A 449 -6.48 13.76 40.98
N VAL A 450 -6.00 13.10 42.03
CA VAL A 450 -4.96 13.64 42.93
C VAL A 450 -3.58 13.17 42.48
N SER A 451 -3.02 13.91 41.52
CA SER A 451 -1.63 13.81 41.08
C SER A 451 -0.72 14.79 41.83
N GLN A 452 0.59 14.58 41.76
CA GLN A 452 1.57 15.54 42.29
C GLN A 452 1.48 16.92 41.60
N SER A 453 1.24 16.93 40.28
CA SER A 453 1.11 18.16 39.49
C SER A 453 -0.18 18.92 39.80
N THR A 454 -1.32 18.23 39.97
CA THR A 454 -2.58 18.86 40.43
C THR A 454 -2.48 19.34 41.88
N THR A 455 -1.66 18.70 42.72
CA THR A 455 -1.38 19.17 44.09
C THR A 455 -0.59 20.49 44.09
N LEU A 456 0.42 20.65 43.23
CA LEU A 456 1.13 21.93 43.10
C LEU A 456 0.21 23.03 42.53
N ALA A 457 -0.51 22.73 41.44
CA ALA A 457 -1.46 23.66 40.83
C ALA A 457 -2.55 24.11 41.81
N ARG A 458 -3.03 23.21 42.70
CA ARG A 458 -3.95 23.54 43.79
C ARG A 458 -3.39 24.57 44.76
N SER A 459 -2.12 24.48 45.14
CA SER A 459 -1.51 25.49 46.03
C SER A 459 -1.32 26.86 45.36
N LEU A 460 -1.17 26.88 44.03
CA LEU A 460 -0.83 28.07 43.25
C LEU A 460 -2.06 28.83 42.70
N LEU A 461 -3.09 28.14 42.21
CA LEU A 461 -4.19 28.78 41.47
C LEU A 461 -5.31 29.29 42.40
N ALA A 462 -5.54 30.61 42.44
CA ALA A 462 -6.67 31.20 43.13
C ALA A 462 -7.98 30.97 42.36
N LEU A 463 -8.98 30.38 43.04
CA LEU A 463 -10.29 30.02 42.48
C LEU A 463 -11.42 30.59 43.35
N PRO A 464 -12.63 30.88 42.80
CA PRO A 464 -13.03 30.82 41.39
C PRO A 464 -12.37 31.90 40.51
N VAL A 465 -12.59 31.79 39.19
CA VAL A 465 -12.13 32.77 38.19
C VAL A 465 -12.97 34.05 38.31
N ARG A 466 -12.33 35.21 38.16
CA ARG A 466 -12.95 36.54 38.29
C ARG A 466 -13.26 37.16 36.93
N ILE A 467 -14.24 38.06 36.86
CA ILE A 467 -14.58 38.81 35.63
C ILE A 467 -14.01 40.23 35.71
N PHE A 468 -13.37 40.70 34.62
CA PHE A 468 -12.70 42.01 34.57
C PHE A 468 -13.61 43.21 34.92
N ASP A 469 -14.89 43.16 34.58
CA ASP A 469 -15.85 44.24 34.85
C ASP A 469 -16.33 44.27 36.31
N GLU A 470 -16.09 43.19 37.06
CA GLU A 470 -16.62 42.96 38.41
C GLU A 470 -15.54 43.10 39.51
N PHE A 471 -14.26 42.98 39.14
CA PHE A 471 -13.13 42.97 40.07
C PHE A 471 -12.00 43.88 39.60
N THR A 472 -11.43 44.68 40.50
CA THR A 472 -10.25 45.48 40.21
C THR A 472 -9.05 44.59 39.89
N VAL A 473 -8.38 44.86 38.76
CA VAL A 473 -7.17 44.14 38.36
C VAL A 473 -6.02 44.52 39.30
N PRO A 474 -5.39 43.55 40.00
CA PRO A 474 -4.19 43.82 40.78
C PRO A 474 -3.06 44.31 39.86
N ARG A 475 -2.24 45.27 40.32
CA ARG A 475 -1.04 45.69 39.58
C ARG A 475 -0.03 44.55 39.53
N CYS A 476 -0.10 43.76 38.47
CA CYS A 476 0.83 42.68 38.13
C CYS A 476 1.26 42.86 36.67
N THR A 477 1.80 44.05 36.39
CA THR A 477 2.17 44.51 35.06
C THR A 477 3.50 43.91 34.61
N TYR A 478 3.64 43.74 33.30
CA TYR A 478 4.92 43.88 32.59
C TYR A 478 5.48 45.24 33.02
N ALA A 479 6.74 45.27 33.49
CA ALA A 479 7.30 46.34 34.30
C ALA A 479 6.96 47.76 33.81
N ASP A 480 6.93 48.72 34.74
CA ASP A 480 6.50 50.12 34.52
C ASP A 480 7.52 50.96 33.69
N ASP A 481 8.16 50.33 32.71
CA ASP A 481 9.03 50.93 31.70
C ASP A 481 8.22 51.49 30.52
N ASN A 482 8.68 52.62 29.97
CA ASN A 482 7.99 53.31 28.87
C ASN A 482 7.79 52.44 27.61
N GLY A 483 8.65 51.43 27.37
CA GLY A 483 8.50 50.49 26.27
C GLY A 483 7.25 49.60 26.36
N ALA A 484 6.81 49.25 27.57
CA ALA A 484 5.66 48.37 27.76
C ALA A 484 4.33 49.00 27.29
N SER A 485 4.22 50.34 27.31
CA SER A 485 3.03 51.03 26.79
C SER A 485 2.99 51.00 25.26
N ALA A 486 4.08 51.43 24.61
CA ALA A 486 4.18 51.46 23.14
C ALA A 486 3.92 50.09 22.50
N PHE A 487 4.47 49.01 23.09
CA PHE A 487 4.18 47.65 22.64
C PHE A 487 2.69 47.28 22.79
N SER A 488 2.07 47.64 23.93
CA SER A 488 0.65 47.35 24.18
C SER A 488 -0.26 48.12 23.22
N GLU A 489 0.06 49.38 22.95
CA GLU A 489 -0.67 50.26 22.03
C GLU A 489 -0.56 49.75 20.57
N GLY A 490 0.64 49.38 20.12
CA GLY A 490 0.86 48.78 18.80
C GLY A 490 0.15 47.42 18.62
N LEU A 491 0.17 46.57 19.65
CA LEU A 491 -0.53 45.29 19.64
C LEU A 491 -2.06 45.46 19.65
N SER A 492 -2.58 46.50 20.33
CA SER A 492 -4.00 46.87 20.28
C SER A 492 -4.40 47.37 18.89
N GLY A 493 -3.64 48.30 18.30
CA GLY A 493 -3.92 48.80 16.95
C GLY A 493 -3.85 47.71 15.86
N ALA A 494 -3.02 46.68 16.06
CA ALA A 494 -2.99 45.49 15.21
C ALA A 494 -4.26 44.61 15.38
N LEU A 495 -4.75 44.44 16.60
CA LEU A 495 -6.03 43.77 16.89
C LEU A 495 -7.22 44.50 16.26
N ASP A 496 -7.28 45.83 16.35
CA ASP A 496 -8.32 46.66 15.74
C ASP A 496 -8.28 46.57 14.20
N THR A 497 -7.08 46.66 13.62
CA THR A 497 -6.84 46.55 12.17
C THR A 497 -7.29 45.21 11.60
N LEU A 498 -7.19 44.12 12.37
CA LEU A 498 -7.69 42.81 11.96
C LEU A 498 -9.21 42.70 12.04
N LEU A 499 -9.83 43.23 13.10
CA LEU A 499 -11.28 43.20 13.25
C LEU A 499 -11.97 43.97 12.10
N ALA A 500 -11.43 45.13 11.74
CA ALA A 500 -11.91 45.94 10.61
C ALA A 500 -11.76 45.28 9.23
N LYS A 501 -10.89 44.27 9.07
CA LYS A 501 -10.59 43.65 7.77
C LYS A 501 -11.54 42.51 7.33
N SER A 502 -12.45 42.05 8.19
CA SER A 502 -13.51 41.07 7.89
C SER A 502 -13.06 39.85 7.05
N SER A 503 -12.38 38.90 7.70
CA SER A 503 -11.83 37.73 7.00
C SER A 503 -12.89 36.67 6.73
N THR A 504 -13.04 36.27 5.46
CA THR A 504 -13.90 35.15 5.04
C THR A 504 -13.34 33.76 5.42
N ARG A 505 -12.13 33.70 6.01
CA ARG A 505 -11.48 32.44 6.38
C ARG A 505 -12.12 31.84 7.64
N PRO A 506 -12.46 30.54 7.66
CA PRO A 506 -12.94 29.88 8.86
C PRO A 506 -11.85 29.91 9.95
N LYS A 507 -12.24 30.21 11.20
CA LYS A 507 -11.34 30.40 12.36
C LYS A 507 -10.39 31.62 12.29
N ALA A 508 -10.66 32.59 11.41
CA ALA A 508 -10.01 33.91 11.49
C ALA A 508 -10.39 34.65 12.79
N LEU A 509 -9.54 35.54 13.28
CA LEU A 509 -9.77 36.25 14.55
C LEU A 509 -11.04 37.12 14.52
N SER A 510 -11.37 37.72 13.36
CA SER A 510 -12.62 38.47 13.16
C SER A 510 -13.88 37.64 13.35
N ASN A 511 -13.78 36.30 13.26
CA ASN A 511 -14.88 35.35 13.40
C ASN A 511 -14.96 34.73 14.81
N SER A 512 -14.02 35.07 15.71
CA SER A 512 -13.91 34.60 17.10
C SER A 512 -13.92 35.77 18.09
N LEU A 513 -14.98 36.58 18.06
CA LEU A 513 -15.04 37.87 18.78
C LEU A 513 -14.68 37.76 20.28
N HIS A 514 -15.12 36.71 20.97
CA HIS A 514 -14.79 36.49 22.38
C HIS A 514 -13.27 36.37 22.62
N THR A 515 -12.54 35.66 21.76
CA THR A 515 -11.07 35.53 21.87
C THR A 515 -10.37 36.84 21.49
N TRP A 516 -10.91 37.61 20.54
CA TRP A 516 -10.43 38.97 20.27
C TRP A 516 -10.61 39.87 21.50
N GLN A 517 -11.78 39.83 22.16
CA GLN A 517 -12.05 40.57 23.39
C GLN A 517 -11.13 40.14 24.53
N ALA A 518 -10.85 38.83 24.68
CA ALA A 518 -9.87 38.34 25.64
C ALA A 518 -8.47 38.92 25.37
N LEU A 519 -7.94 38.79 24.14
CA LEU A 519 -6.63 39.33 23.79
C LEU A 519 -6.56 40.85 24.04
N HIS A 520 -7.55 41.60 23.58
CA HIS A 520 -7.63 43.05 23.79
C HIS A 520 -7.72 43.42 25.27
N ALA A 521 -8.49 42.68 26.09
CA ALA A 521 -8.57 42.91 27.53
C ALA A 521 -7.25 42.60 28.26
N GLY A 522 -6.53 41.54 27.87
CA GLY A 522 -5.21 41.22 28.43
C GLY A 522 -4.17 42.28 28.08
N VAL A 523 -4.12 42.72 26.82
CA VAL A 523 -3.23 43.80 26.37
C VAL A 523 -3.53 45.12 27.10
N LYS A 524 -4.80 45.54 27.13
CA LYS A 524 -5.26 46.76 27.82
C LYS A 524 -4.89 46.77 29.31
N ASN A 525 -4.98 45.63 29.99
CA ASN A 525 -4.66 45.51 31.41
C ASN A 525 -3.20 45.10 31.69
N ARG A 526 -2.37 44.92 30.65
CA ARG A 526 -1.00 44.40 30.73
C ARG A 526 -0.91 43.08 31.52
N VAL A 527 -1.68 42.08 31.11
CA VAL A 527 -1.84 40.74 31.73
C VAL A 527 -1.69 39.63 30.67
N THR A 528 -0.98 38.53 31.00
CA THR A 528 -0.82 37.36 30.11
C THR A 528 -2.19 36.81 29.72
N THR A 529 -2.46 36.69 28.41
CA THR A 529 -3.65 35.98 27.91
C THR A 529 -3.30 34.56 27.51
N LEU A 530 -3.90 33.58 28.20
CA LEU A 530 -3.80 32.15 27.89
C LEU A 530 -4.92 31.75 26.92
N SER A 531 -4.55 31.22 25.74
CA SER A 531 -5.49 30.77 24.69
C SER A 531 -4.88 29.65 23.85
N ALA A 532 -5.73 28.86 23.18
CA ALA A 532 -5.36 27.89 22.15
C ALA A 532 -5.65 28.37 20.71
N HIS A 533 -6.07 29.62 20.50
CA HIS A 533 -6.54 30.13 19.21
C HIS A 533 -5.40 30.48 18.23
N ALA A 534 -4.54 29.50 17.93
CA ALA A 534 -3.30 29.67 17.17
C ALA A 534 -3.48 30.35 15.80
N HIS A 535 -4.59 30.12 15.08
CA HIS A 535 -4.81 30.74 13.77
C HIS A 535 -5.04 32.25 13.85
N GLY A 536 -5.88 32.72 14.77
CA GLY A 536 -6.07 34.17 14.99
C GLY A 536 -4.81 34.84 15.54
N LEU A 537 -4.00 34.14 16.34
CA LEU A 537 -2.69 34.63 16.75
C LEU A 537 -1.73 34.74 15.56
N ARG A 538 -1.69 33.75 14.65
CA ARG A 538 -0.92 33.84 13.41
C ARG A 538 -1.34 35.04 12.56
N GLU A 539 -2.64 35.30 12.40
CA GLU A 539 -3.12 36.49 11.68
C GLU A 539 -2.58 37.78 12.31
N LEU A 540 -2.56 37.89 13.64
CA LEU A 540 -1.99 39.02 14.39
C LEU A 540 -0.48 39.17 14.17
N LEU A 541 0.28 38.07 14.25
CA LEU A 541 1.73 38.07 14.00
C LEU A 541 2.08 38.39 12.53
N THR A 542 1.21 38.04 11.56
CA THR A 542 1.43 38.36 10.14
C THR A 542 1.03 39.78 9.72
N ALA A 543 0.39 40.57 10.59
CA ALA A 543 -0.14 41.89 10.25
C ALA A 543 0.93 42.98 10.01
N ASN A 544 2.21 42.71 10.31
CA ASN A 544 3.38 43.57 10.04
C ASN A 544 3.25 45.04 10.53
N ARG A 545 2.55 45.30 11.64
CA ARG A 545 2.30 46.65 12.18
C ARG A 545 2.41 46.76 13.71
N ILE A 546 3.33 46.00 14.31
CA ILE A 546 3.66 46.11 15.73
C ILE A 546 5.03 46.75 15.81
N GLU A 547 5.09 48.03 16.17
CA GLU A 547 6.35 48.73 16.40
C GLU A 547 7.07 48.13 17.62
N GLN A 548 8.39 47.97 17.52
CA GLN A 548 9.17 47.38 18.61
C GLN A 548 9.41 48.39 19.73
N PRO A 549 9.24 47.99 21.01
CA PRO A 549 9.68 48.81 22.12
C PRO A 549 11.21 48.86 22.16
N SER A 550 11.78 49.98 22.60
CA SER A 550 13.23 50.16 22.75
C SER A 550 13.86 49.28 23.84
N ALA A 551 13.04 48.66 24.69
CA ALA A 551 13.42 47.60 25.61
C ALA A 551 12.42 46.44 25.53
N MET A 552 12.91 45.21 25.47
CA MET A 552 12.09 44.00 25.40
C MET A 552 11.44 43.69 26.76
N PRO A 553 10.13 43.38 26.84
CA PRO A 553 9.48 43.04 28.10
C PRO A 553 10.00 41.70 28.66
N HIS A 554 10.20 41.65 29.97
CA HIS A 554 10.76 40.49 30.68
C HIS A 554 9.78 39.34 30.95
N THR A 555 8.53 39.45 30.47
CA THR A 555 7.42 38.52 30.70
C THR A 555 6.62 38.31 29.39
N ALA A 556 5.80 37.25 29.31
CA ALA A 556 5.08 36.85 28.10
C ALA A 556 3.62 37.36 28.00
N ALA A 557 3.36 38.33 27.12
CA ALA A 557 2.05 38.97 26.94
C ALA A 557 0.94 38.01 26.49
N ILE A 558 1.29 36.99 25.73
CA ILE A 558 0.37 35.94 25.26
C ILE A 558 0.99 34.59 25.58
N TRP A 559 0.17 33.64 26.03
CA TRP A 559 0.56 32.26 26.24
C TRP A 559 -0.29 31.34 25.35
N LEU A 560 0.35 30.70 24.38
CA LEU A 560 -0.32 29.77 23.46
C LEU A 560 -0.24 28.33 24.00
N MET A 561 -1.39 27.77 24.34
CA MET A 561 -1.56 26.35 24.69
C MET A 561 -2.12 25.53 23.51
N ARG A 562 -2.01 24.20 23.57
CA ARG A 562 -2.65 23.32 22.57
C ARG A 562 -4.14 23.17 22.90
N PRO A 563 -5.03 23.03 21.88
CA PRO A 563 -6.47 22.99 22.08
C PRO A 563 -6.93 21.76 22.89
N ARG A 564 -7.85 21.98 23.83
CA ARG A 564 -8.52 20.93 24.62
C ARG A 564 -10.02 20.91 24.30
N SER A 565 -10.69 19.80 24.60
CA SER A 565 -12.12 19.58 24.35
C SER A 565 -12.79 18.80 25.48
N LEU A 566 -14.13 18.85 25.52
CA LEU A 566 -14.99 18.23 26.54
C LEU A 566 -15.33 16.77 26.18
N ALA A 567 -15.39 15.90 27.18
CA ALA A 567 -15.65 14.48 27.02
C ALA A 567 -17.15 14.15 26.85
N GLY A 568 -18.05 14.99 27.38
CA GLY A 568 -19.50 14.72 27.48
C GLY A 568 -20.28 14.46 26.19
N ARG A 569 -19.69 14.65 25.02
CA ARG A 569 -20.28 14.28 23.72
C ARG A 569 -20.10 12.80 23.36
N ALA A 570 -19.12 12.11 23.95
CA ALA A 570 -18.89 10.68 23.68
C ALA A 570 -19.90 9.77 24.38
N SER A 571 -20.24 10.06 25.65
CA SER A 571 -21.15 9.23 26.47
C SER A 571 -22.61 9.27 26.01
N ARG A 572 -23.09 10.40 25.47
CA ARG A 572 -24.49 10.51 24.97
C ARG A 572 -24.77 9.63 23.72
N LEU A 573 -23.72 9.12 23.07
CA LEU A 573 -23.82 8.21 21.92
C LEU A 573 -23.92 6.72 22.31
N SER A 574 -23.55 6.33 23.54
CA SER A 574 -23.76 4.94 24.02
C SER A 574 -25.18 4.71 24.54
N ASP A 575 -25.77 5.71 25.19
CA ASP A 575 -27.09 5.60 25.84
C ASP A 575 -28.27 5.65 24.84
N THR A 576 -28.02 6.06 23.59
CA THR A 576 -29.05 6.22 22.55
C THR A 576 -29.23 4.97 21.65
N SER A 577 -28.84 3.80 22.14
CA SER A 577 -29.02 2.50 21.47
C SER A 577 -30.46 1.94 21.51
N GLY A 578 -31.45 2.79 21.82
CA GLY A 578 -32.88 2.49 21.74
C GLY A 578 -33.70 3.74 21.36
N VAL A 579 -34.68 3.54 20.48
CA VAL A 579 -35.56 4.57 19.85
C VAL A 579 -34.86 5.47 18.82
N SER A 580 -35.20 5.26 17.54
CA SER A 580 -34.84 6.16 16.44
C SER A 580 -35.78 7.37 16.32
N PRO A 581 -35.27 8.60 16.23
CA PRO A 581 -36.01 9.75 15.68
C PRO A 581 -35.82 9.88 14.16
N VAL A 582 -36.70 10.65 13.50
CA VAL A 582 -36.70 10.90 12.05
C VAL A 582 -36.48 12.40 11.76
N ALA A 583 -35.74 12.71 10.68
CA ALA A 583 -35.41 14.06 10.17
C ALA A 583 -34.49 14.91 11.08
N GLU A 584 -33.71 15.89 10.60
CA GLU A 584 -33.68 16.56 9.27
C GLU A 584 -32.33 16.41 8.52
N GLN A 585 -32.37 16.53 7.19
CA GLN A 585 -31.19 16.89 6.40
C GLN A 585 -31.00 18.42 6.38
N LYS A 586 -29.88 18.93 6.90
CA LYS A 586 -29.33 20.24 6.50
C LYS A 586 -27.89 20.05 6.03
N GLN A 587 -27.65 20.43 4.78
CA GLN A 587 -26.35 20.31 4.13
C GLN A 587 -25.31 21.17 4.86
N ASN A 588 -24.13 20.62 5.15
CA ASN A 588 -22.94 21.45 5.31
C ASN A 588 -21.66 20.68 4.94
N LYS A 589 -20.64 21.42 4.49
CA LYS A 589 -19.44 20.87 3.84
C LYS A 589 -18.52 20.15 4.84
N GLN A 590 -18.05 18.96 4.50
CA GLN A 590 -16.88 18.36 5.15
C GLN A 590 -15.60 19.05 4.63
N PRO A 591 -14.69 19.50 5.52
CA PRO A 591 -13.29 19.76 5.16
C PRO A 591 -12.46 18.47 5.32
N SER A 592 -11.52 18.24 4.41
CA SER A 592 -10.66 17.06 4.39
C SER A 592 -9.74 16.96 5.63
N PRO A 593 -9.44 15.76 6.14
CA PRO A 593 -8.59 15.59 7.31
C PRO A 593 -7.10 15.78 6.97
N MET A 594 -6.49 16.80 7.57
CA MET A 594 -5.04 16.97 7.64
C MET A 594 -4.55 16.49 9.01
N ALA A 595 -3.60 15.55 9.04
CA ALA A 595 -2.99 15.04 10.26
C ALA A 595 -1.46 15.05 10.14
N LEU A 596 -0.77 15.49 11.19
CA LEU A 596 0.70 15.44 11.26
C LEU A 596 1.17 14.09 11.79
N GLU A 597 2.28 13.60 11.27
CA GLU A 597 3.07 12.53 11.89
C GLU A 597 3.88 13.05 13.08
N ILE A 598 4.17 12.18 14.04
CA ILE A 598 5.51 12.12 14.65
C ILE A 598 5.98 10.66 14.63
N SER A 599 6.95 10.40 13.77
CA SER A 599 7.93 9.30 13.80
C SER A 599 7.74 8.20 14.86
N HIS A 600 7.25 7.04 14.43
CA HIS A 600 8.09 5.83 14.32
C HIS A 600 7.53 4.94 13.18
N ARG A 601 8.40 4.51 12.26
CA ARG A 601 8.07 3.90 10.94
C ARG A 601 7.04 2.75 10.99
N PRO A 602 5.94 2.84 10.22
CA PRO A 602 5.67 1.92 9.08
C PRO A 602 5.44 2.71 7.77
N ALA A 603 5.70 2.19 6.56
CA ALA A 603 5.06 1.09 5.81
C ALA A 603 3.64 1.44 5.28
N PHE A 604 3.40 1.14 4.00
CA PHE A 604 2.30 1.69 3.17
C PHE A 604 0.88 1.30 3.61
N GLU A 605 -0.09 2.16 3.27
CA GLU A 605 -1.53 1.95 3.47
C GLU A 605 -2.18 1.06 2.40
N ASN A 606 -3.37 0.54 2.72
CA ASN A 606 -4.28 -0.07 1.76
C ASN A 606 -4.98 0.98 0.90
N ALA A 607 -5.16 0.67 -0.37
CA ALA A 607 -6.30 1.16 -1.13
C ALA A 607 -6.97 -0.02 -1.86
N GLN A 608 -8.04 -0.56 -1.27
CA GLN A 608 -9.14 -1.10 -2.08
C GLN A 608 -9.97 0.13 -2.49
N PHE A 609 -10.11 0.49 -3.77
CA PHE A 609 -10.78 -0.25 -4.85
C PHE A 609 -12.22 -0.65 -4.50
N THR A 610 -13.15 0.20 -4.95
CA THR A 610 -14.53 -0.13 -5.32
C THR A 610 -14.75 0.54 -6.67
N GLU A 611 -14.56 -0.17 -7.78
CA GLU A 611 -15.62 -0.93 -8.48
C GLU A 611 -16.58 -0.04 -9.29
N SER A 612 -16.28 0.09 -10.59
CA SER A 612 -17.25 -0.13 -11.66
C SER A 612 -16.48 -0.63 -12.90
N PRO A 613 -17.07 -1.50 -13.74
CA PRO A 613 -16.26 -2.48 -14.47
C PRO A 613 -15.70 -1.97 -15.80
N SER A 614 -14.40 -2.22 -16.00
CA SER A 614 -13.79 -2.37 -17.33
C SER A 614 -13.06 -3.71 -17.36
N TRP A 615 -13.81 -4.79 -17.61
CA TRP A 615 -13.26 -6.12 -17.78
C TRP A 615 -12.32 -6.13 -18.99
N SER A 616 -11.01 -6.23 -18.75
CA SER A 616 -10.10 -6.86 -19.70
C SER A 616 -9.98 -8.33 -19.28
N PRO A 617 -10.42 -9.29 -20.10
CA PRO A 617 -10.17 -10.70 -19.82
C PRO A 617 -8.65 -10.95 -19.73
N ILE A 618 -8.25 -11.98 -18.99
CA ILE A 618 -6.88 -12.48 -19.03
C ILE A 618 -6.65 -13.12 -20.40
N GLN A 619 -6.29 -12.29 -21.38
CA GLN A 619 -5.53 -12.72 -22.53
C GLN A 619 -4.17 -13.20 -22.01
N ARG A 620 -4.05 -14.50 -21.73
CA ARG A 620 -2.80 -15.18 -22.11
C ARG A 620 -2.62 -14.83 -23.58
N HIS A 621 -1.53 -14.16 -23.94
CA HIS A 621 -1.37 -13.64 -25.31
C HIS A 621 -1.62 -14.74 -26.34
N ALA A 622 -2.76 -14.66 -27.02
CA ALA A 622 -2.85 -15.14 -28.38
C ALA A 622 -1.84 -14.29 -29.14
N TRP A 623 -0.76 -14.91 -29.62
CA TRP A 623 0.33 -14.22 -30.28
C TRP A 623 -0.17 -13.66 -31.60
N ASP A 624 -0.59 -12.39 -31.58
CA ASP A 624 -0.96 -11.65 -32.79
C ASP A 624 0.31 -11.46 -33.65
N PRO A 625 0.40 -12.04 -34.87
CA PRO A 625 1.69 -12.19 -35.57
C PRO A 625 2.28 -10.89 -36.17
N LEU A 626 1.91 -9.72 -35.66
CA LEU A 626 2.08 -8.42 -36.34
C LEU A 626 2.82 -7.34 -35.55
N LEU A 627 3.17 -7.56 -34.27
CA LEU A 627 3.96 -6.61 -33.48
C LEU A 627 5.10 -7.30 -32.70
N LEU A 628 6.18 -7.59 -33.42
CA LEU A 628 7.52 -7.76 -32.86
C LEU A 628 8.46 -6.85 -33.65
N ASP A 629 9.25 -6.04 -32.95
CA ASP A 629 10.22 -5.15 -33.59
C ASP A 629 11.34 -5.96 -34.26
N THR A 630 11.89 -5.42 -35.36
CA THR A 630 12.76 -6.16 -36.29
C THR A 630 14.24 -5.90 -36.06
N SER A 631 14.72 -6.28 -34.87
CA SER A 631 16.16 -6.47 -34.60
C SER A 631 16.49 -7.96 -34.41
N ALA A 632 17.66 -8.37 -34.89
CA ALA A 632 18.09 -9.77 -34.92
C ALA A 632 19.02 -10.08 -33.73
N ASP A 633 18.46 -10.03 -32.52
CA ASP A 633 19.19 -10.20 -31.27
C ASP A 633 19.17 -11.66 -30.77
N GLU A 634 20.32 -12.18 -30.32
CA GLU A 634 20.44 -13.51 -29.72
C GLU A 634 20.18 -13.43 -28.21
N GLU A 635 19.03 -13.93 -27.77
CA GLU A 635 18.54 -13.76 -26.39
C GLU A 635 18.95 -14.94 -25.49
N LEU A 636 19.82 -14.67 -24.50
CA LEU A 636 20.20 -15.65 -23.48
C LEU A 636 19.09 -15.77 -22.42
N ILE A 637 18.34 -16.87 -22.47
CA ILE A 637 17.23 -17.13 -21.57
C ILE A 637 17.62 -18.20 -20.54
N VAL A 638 17.39 -17.91 -19.26
CA VAL A 638 17.48 -18.91 -18.19
C VAL A 638 16.13 -19.59 -18.05
N MET A 639 16.14 -20.92 -18.14
CA MET A 639 14.96 -21.78 -18.14
C MET A 639 14.87 -22.54 -16.82
N ASP A 640 14.66 -21.78 -15.75
CA ASP A 640 14.03 -22.34 -14.55
C ASP A 640 12.73 -23.05 -14.95
N SER A 641 12.44 -24.15 -14.25
CA SER A 641 11.25 -24.98 -14.36
C SER A 641 9.94 -24.17 -14.53
N ARG A 642 9.82 -23.02 -13.84
CA ARG A 642 8.90 -21.91 -14.17
C ARG A 642 9.53 -20.54 -13.87
N SER A 643 10.53 -20.17 -14.70
CA SER A 643 11.06 -18.81 -14.90
C SER A 643 11.46 -17.99 -13.65
N SER A 644 12.76 -17.99 -13.35
CA SER A 644 13.46 -16.99 -12.55
C SER A 644 14.85 -16.73 -13.12
N LEU A 645 15.40 -15.54 -12.85
CA LEU A 645 16.83 -15.23 -13.02
C LEU A 645 17.23 -14.27 -11.89
N ASP A 646 18.43 -14.44 -11.37
CA ASP A 646 18.80 -14.04 -10.02
C ASP A 646 19.45 -12.65 -9.92
N ILE A 647 19.33 -12.06 -8.74
CA ILE A 647 20.12 -10.92 -8.28
C ILE A 647 21.44 -11.48 -7.76
N ASN A 648 22.59 -11.00 -8.24
CA ASN A 648 23.78 -10.82 -7.38
C ASN A 648 24.90 -10.08 -8.11
N ASP A 649 25.31 -8.94 -7.55
CA ASP A 649 26.74 -8.58 -7.51
C ASP A 649 27.06 -7.85 -6.20
N VAL A 650 27.42 -8.63 -5.18
CA VAL A 650 27.94 -8.13 -3.90
C VAL A 650 29.23 -8.89 -3.60
N GLN A 651 30.35 -8.29 -3.99
CA GLN A 651 31.67 -8.78 -3.61
C GLN A 651 31.87 -8.64 -2.10
N LEU A 652 31.81 -9.75 -1.37
CA LEU A 652 32.27 -9.82 0.02
C LEU A 652 33.77 -10.17 0.04
N ASN A 653 34.56 -9.27 0.62
CA ASN A 653 36.01 -9.41 0.71
C ASN A 653 36.41 -10.65 1.53
N GLN A 654 37.49 -11.31 1.09
CA GLN A 654 37.89 -12.62 1.60
C GLN A 654 38.94 -12.51 2.70
N SER A 655 38.48 -12.33 3.94
CA SER A 655 39.30 -12.39 5.16
C SER A 655 38.48 -12.98 6.34
N GLU A 656 39.18 -13.51 7.36
CA GLU A 656 38.59 -14.11 8.58
C GLU A 656 37.86 -15.47 8.46
N VAL A 657 38.38 -16.41 7.67
CA VAL A 657 37.95 -17.84 7.71
C VAL A 657 39.01 -18.80 8.31
N ASP A 658 40.28 -18.40 8.35
CA ASP A 658 41.38 -19.23 8.87
C ASP A 658 41.83 -18.87 10.30
N LEU A 659 41.12 -19.39 11.31
CA LEU A 659 41.72 -19.65 12.62
C LEU A 659 40.91 -20.68 13.46
N ILE A 660 41.64 -21.64 14.04
CA ILE A 660 41.19 -22.60 15.07
C ILE A 660 40.13 -23.63 14.64
N ARG A 661 40.52 -24.54 13.73
CA ARG A 661 40.20 -25.98 13.90
C ARG A 661 41.26 -26.62 14.79
N GLY A 662 40.89 -27.26 15.90
CA GLY A 662 41.82 -28.07 16.68
C GLY A 662 41.29 -28.59 18.02
N GLY A 663 41.84 -29.72 18.50
CA GLY A 663 41.72 -30.16 19.91
C GLY A 663 40.72 -31.29 20.20
N SER A 664 41.14 -32.55 20.04
CA SER A 664 40.42 -33.73 20.56
C SER A 664 40.91 -34.15 21.95
N LYS A 665 40.04 -34.74 22.80
CA LYS A 665 40.24 -36.02 23.57
C LYS A 665 39.47 -36.15 24.91
N LEU A 666 38.93 -37.37 25.14
CA LEU A 666 38.70 -38.07 26.44
C LEU A 666 37.63 -37.45 27.40
N LYS A 667 37.06 -38.15 28.41
CA LYS A 667 37.34 -39.47 29.03
C LYS A 667 36.06 -40.15 29.60
N ARG A 668 36.15 -41.44 29.99
CA ARG A 668 35.06 -42.30 30.54
C ARG A 668 34.71 -42.06 32.03
N ARG A 669 33.48 -42.41 32.44
CA ARG A 669 33.19 -43.33 33.59
C ARG A 669 31.81 -44.00 33.43
N SER A 670 31.34 -44.80 34.41
CA SER A 670 30.32 -45.86 34.23
C SER A 670 29.85 -46.50 35.57
N TRP A 671 28.86 -47.41 35.52
CA TRP A 671 28.25 -48.25 36.59
C TRP A 671 27.23 -47.53 37.53
N GLY A 672 26.15 -48.17 38.06
CA GLY A 672 25.51 -49.45 37.66
C GLY A 672 24.55 -50.11 38.69
N ARG A 673 23.41 -50.65 38.20
CA ARG A 673 22.57 -51.81 38.67
C ARG A 673 21.84 -51.78 40.05
N LEU A 674 20.76 -52.62 40.13
CA LEU A 674 19.94 -53.09 41.27
C LEU A 674 18.66 -52.28 41.59
N SER A 675 17.60 -52.84 42.21
CA SER A 675 16.72 -53.99 41.85
C SER A 675 15.50 -54.07 42.80
N ASP A 676 14.54 -54.96 42.48
CA ASP A 676 13.57 -55.62 43.38
C ASP A 676 12.20 -54.97 43.74
N THR A 677 11.31 -55.82 44.28
CA THR A 677 9.83 -55.70 44.44
C THR A 677 9.42 -56.14 45.88
N PRO A 678 8.19 -55.88 46.41
CA PRO A 678 7.03 -56.78 46.20
C PRO A 678 5.62 -56.13 46.34
N LEU A 679 4.57 -56.91 46.66
CA LEU A 679 3.11 -56.62 46.57
C LEU A 679 2.38 -56.50 47.94
N ARG A 680 1.09 -56.05 47.99
CA ARG A 680 -0.15 -56.86 48.35
C ARG A 680 -1.47 -56.02 48.58
N GLN A 681 -2.60 -56.73 48.73
CA GLN A 681 -4.08 -56.44 48.87
C GLN A 681 -4.51 -55.65 50.17
N GLN A 682 -5.75 -55.21 50.53
CA GLN A 682 -7.19 -55.12 50.05
C GLN A 682 -7.99 -54.15 51.04
N SER A 683 -9.32 -53.87 51.11
CA SER A 683 -10.62 -54.10 50.39
C SER A 683 -11.77 -53.18 50.94
N ASP A 684 -13.01 -53.31 50.40
CA ASP A 684 -14.34 -52.68 50.71
C ASP A 684 -15.00 -53.09 52.08
N PRO A 685 -16.25 -52.68 52.54
CA PRO A 685 -17.46 -52.16 51.79
C PRO A 685 -18.50 -51.18 52.48
N ASP A 686 -19.60 -50.86 51.73
CA ASP A 686 -21.03 -50.56 52.10
C ASP A 686 -21.46 -49.37 53.03
N SER A 687 -22.70 -48.80 53.03
CA SER A 687 -23.87 -48.73 52.08
C SER A 687 -24.95 -47.68 52.52
N THR A 688 -25.96 -47.35 51.66
CA THR A 688 -27.36 -46.85 51.96
C THR A 688 -27.62 -45.49 52.68
N ASP A 689 -28.75 -44.75 52.58
CA ASP A 689 -29.83 -44.51 51.57
C ASP A 689 -30.78 -43.32 52.01
N THR A 690 -31.84 -42.98 51.23
CA THR A 690 -33.06 -42.15 51.52
C THR A 690 -33.09 -40.63 51.15
N PHE A 691 -34.25 -39.95 51.35
CA PHE A 691 -34.86 -38.98 50.40
C PHE A 691 -35.73 -37.85 51.03
N THR A 692 -36.16 -36.85 50.23
CA THR A 692 -37.06 -35.68 50.54
C THR A 692 -36.44 -34.51 51.35
N GLY A 693 -36.88 -33.23 51.27
CA GLY A 693 -37.81 -32.56 50.34
C GLY A 693 -38.14 -31.06 50.68
N ALA A 694 -38.38 -30.24 49.64
CA ALA A 694 -39.14 -28.95 49.62
C ALA A 694 -38.59 -27.59 50.22
N THR A 695 -38.25 -26.67 49.30
CA THR A 695 -38.55 -25.21 49.24
C THR A 695 -37.92 -24.09 50.12
N ARG A 696 -37.48 -23.04 49.40
CA ARG A 696 -37.44 -21.56 49.67
C ARG A 696 -36.35 -20.91 50.56
N LEU A 697 -35.44 -20.20 49.88
CA LEU A 697 -35.05 -18.78 50.07
C LEU A 697 -34.69 -18.27 51.50
N HIS A 698 -33.39 -18.18 51.81
CA HIS A 698 -32.71 -16.87 51.99
C HIS A 698 -31.16 -16.94 52.02
N ILE A 699 -30.58 -15.81 51.64
CA ILE A 699 -29.22 -15.20 51.78
C ILE A 699 -28.13 -15.85 52.69
N ASP A 700 -26.90 -15.86 52.13
CA ASP A 700 -25.52 -15.85 52.68
C ASP A 700 -24.93 -16.86 53.72
N THR A 701 -24.06 -17.74 53.19
CA THR A 701 -22.69 -18.08 53.71
C THR A 701 -22.51 -18.89 55.03
N PRO A 702 -21.32 -19.51 55.30
CA PRO A 702 -20.25 -20.04 54.41
C PRO A 702 -19.79 -21.49 54.76
N LEU A 703 -18.66 -21.90 54.16
CA LEU A 703 -17.68 -22.96 54.56
C LEU A 703 -17.85 -24.45 54.12
N ASP A 704 -16.74 -24.92 53.55
CA ASP A 704 -16.06 -26.24 53.65
C ASP A 704 -16.64 -27.57 53.11
N HIS A 705 -16.10 -27.92 51.94
CA HIS A 705 -15.30 -29.14 51.69
C HIS A 705 -15.82 -30.55 52.09
N ALA A 706 -16.36 -31.26 51.10
CA ALA A 706 -16.02 -32.67 50.86
C ALA A 706 -16.00 -32.96 49.33
N SER A 707 -14.97 -33.61 48.80
CA SER A 707 -14.77 -33.72 47.34
C SER A 707 -14.89 -35.15 46.78
N THR A 708 -15.88 -35.39 45.93
CA THR A 708 -15.95 -36.56 45.04
C THR A 708 -15.86 -36.12 43.58
N ARG A 709 -14.69 -36.27 42.95
CA ARG A 709 -14.43 -35.81 41.58
C ARG A 709 -15.09 -36.75 40.54
N LYS A 710 -16.26 -36.38 40.02
CA LYS A 710 -16.83 -37.03 38.81
C LYS A 710 -15.87 -36.85 37.63
N ARG A 711 -15.59 -37.93 36.89
CA ARG A 711 -14.91 -37.87 35.58
C ARG A 711 -15.78 -37.10 34.59
N SER A 712 -15.24 -36.05 33.98
CA SER A 712 -15.96 -35.22 33.01
C SER A 712 -16.06 -35.89 31.64
N TRP A 713 -17.05 -36.78 31.49
CA TRP A 713 -17.54 -37.14 30.16
C TRP A 713 -18.18 -35.91 29.50
N LEU A 714 -17.93 -35.73 28.20
CA LEU A 714 -18.44 -34.59 27.44
C LEU A 714 -19.89 -34.88 27.03
N GLU A 715 -20.82 -34.45 27.88
CA GLU A 715 -22.26 -34.73 27.74
C GLU A 715 -22.85 -34.04 26.49
N ILE A 716 -23.14 -34.83 25.47
CA ILE A 716 -23.55 -34.33 24.15
C ILE A 716 -24.98 -33.81 24.22
N LYS A 717 -25.17 -32.48 24.22
CA LYS A 717 -26.51 -31.86 24.19
C LYS A 717 -27.31 -32.31 22.97
N HIS A 718 -28.36 -33.09 23.21
CA HIS A 718 -29.24 -33.59 22.15
C HIS A 718 -30.32 -32.55 21.80
N TYR A 719 -30.26 -32.02 20.58
CA TYR A 719 -31.37 -31.27 20.00
C TYR A 719 -32.51 -32.23 19.59
N PRO A 720 -33.79 -31.93 19.87
CA PRO A 720 -34.92 -32.82 19.54
C PRO A 720 -35.07 -33.17 18.05
N TRP A 721 -34.56 -32.32 17.16
CA TRP A 721 -34.68 -32.45 15.71
C TRP A 721 -33.48 -33.12 15.03
N TRP A 722 -32.49 -33.63 15.78
CA TRP A 722 -31.23 -34.14 15.21
C TRP A 722 -31.37 -35.52 14.52
N PRO A 723 -31.22 -35.64 13.19
CA PRO A 723 -31.55 -36.87 12.47
C PRO A 723 -30.40 -37.89 12.43
N LEU A 724 -29.15 -37.50 12.72
CA LEU A 724 -27.96 -38.33 12.51
C LEU A 724 -27.52 -39.16 13.74
N GLY A 725 -28.37 -39.30 14.75
CA GLY A 725 -28.02 -39.98 16.02
C GLY A 725 -27.60 -41.46 15.89
N MET A 726 -27.98 -42.14 14.81
CA MET A 726 -27.52 -43.51 14.51
C MET A 726 -26.13 -43.54 13.86
N VAL A 727 -25.84 -42.57 12.99
CA VAL A 727 -24.51 -42.37 12.38
C VAL A 727 -23.49 -42.02 13.47
N GLU A 728 -23.88 -41.17 14.42
CA GLU A 728 -23.08 -40.74 15.56
C GLU A 728 -22.60 -41.90 16.45
N LYS A 729 -23.47 -42.88 16.75
CA LYS A 729 -23.11 -44.11 17.47
C LYS A 729 -22.11 -44.98 16.69
N THR A 730 -22.28 -45.06 15.38
CA THR A 730 -21.41 -45.84 14.48
C THR A 730 -20.03 -45.17 14.33
N TRP A 731 -20.02 -43.84 14.20
CA TRP A 731 -18.81 -43.02 14.05
C TRP A 731 -17.94 -43.04 15.31
N SER A 732 -18.55 -42.89 16.49
CA SER A 732 -17.85 -42.97 17.77
C SER A 732 -17.24 -44.37 18.00
N HIS A 733 -17.95 -45.45 17.64
CA HIS A 733 -17.41 -46.81 17.69
C HIS A 733 -16.21 -47.02 16.74
N LEU A 734 -16.29 -46.51 15.51
CA LEU A 734 -15.20 -46.59 14.52
C LEU A 734 -13.95 -45.81 14.92
N THR A 735 -14.12 -44.60 15.46
CA THR A 735 -12.99 -43.68 15.74
C THR A 735 -12.34 -43.89 17.11
N HIS A 736 -13.00 -44.58 18.05
CA HIS A 736 -12.51 -44.81 19.41
C HIS A 736 -11.08 -45.39 19.47
N ASN A 737 -10.76 -46.34 18.61
CA ASN A 737 -9.49 -47.09 18.68
C ASN A 737 -8.30 -46.39 18.00
N THR A 738 -8.55 -45.39 17.16
CA THR A 738 -7.52 -44.57 16.49
C THR A 738 -7.35 -43.18 17.11
N ALA A 739 -8.27 -42.78 18.00
CA ALA A 739 -8.29 -41.50 18.68
C ALA A 739 -6.98 -41.18 19.44
N TRP A 740 -6.50 -39.95 19.28
CA TRP A 740 -5.34 -39.41 19.99
C TRP A 740 -5.62 -39.32 21.50
N LYS A 741 -4.78 -39.95 22.32
CA LYS A 741 -5.00 -40.07 23.78
C LYS A 741 -4.87 -38.71 24.48
N SER A 742 -5.69 -38.48 25.51
CA SER A 742 -5.84 -37.17 26.17
C SER A 742 -4.73 -36.90 27.21
N ALA A 743 -4.43 -35.61 27.43
CA ALA A 743 -3.44 -35.17 28.42
C ALA A 743 -4.02 -34.98 29.84
N GLN A 744 -5.30 -35.28 30.09
CA GLN A 744 -5.88 -35.27 31.44
C GLN A 744 -5.24 -36.35 32.34
N ASP A 745 -4.73 -37.44 31.75
CA ASP A 745 -3.90 -38.45 32.41
C ASP A 745 -2.42 -38.04 32.55
N LEU A 746 -2.10 -36.74 32.42
CA LEU A 746 -0.74 -36.20 32.55
C LEU A 746 -0.61 -35.19 33.70
N SER A 747 -1.60 -34.29 33.88
CA SER A 747 -1.60 -33.30 34.98
C SER A 747 -1.59 -33.96 36.36
N LEU A 748 -2.30 -35.07 36.53
CA LEU A 748 -2.29 -35.90 37.75
C LEU A 748 -0.91 -36.45 38.16
N SER A 749 0.11 -36.37 37.28
CA SER A 749 1.48 -36.85 37.56
C SER A 749 2.51 -35.73 37.81
N LEU A 750 2.12 -34.46 37.66
CA LEU A 750 3.01 -33.30 37.85
C LEU A 750 2.71 -32.54 39.15
N ASP A 751 1.45 -32.55 39.60
CA ASP A 751 0.99 -31.79 40.76
C ASP A 751 0.94 -32.64 42.05
N THR A 752 1.97 -33.46 42.33
CA THR A 752 2.09 -34.26 43.57
C THR A 752 3.28 -33.84 44.44
N PRO A 753 3.18 -32.72 45.19
CA PRO A 753 4.05 -32.45 46.32
C PRO A 753 3.69 -33.39 47.48
N THR A 754 4.69 -34.10 48.00
CA THR A 754 4.51 -35.00 49.16
C THR A 754 4.72 -34.25 50.48
N SER A 755 3.76 -34.38 51.40
CA SER A 755 3.89 -34.24 52.86
C SER A 755 4.65 -33.03 53.45
N THR A 756 3.89 -32.07 53.98
CA THR A 756 4.05 -31.48 55.32
C THR A 756 5.45 -31.03 55.80
N SER A 757 5.80 -29.76 55.56
CA SER A 757 6.38 -28.85 56.57
C SER A 757 6.63 -27.45 55.99
N GLU A 758 6.37 -26.36 56.75
CA GLU A 758 7.10 -25.11 56.52
C GLU A 758 8.59 -25.33 56.85
N PRO A 759 9.54 -24.76 56.09
CA PRO A 759 10.04 -23.45 56.51
C PRO A 759 10.55 -22.51 55.39
N ARG A 760 10.50 -21.21 55.72
CA ARG A 760 11.44 -20.12 55.35
C ARG A 760 11.81 -19.84 53.88
N ILE A 761 11.96 -18.54 53.64
CA ILE A 761 12.56 -17.90 52.45
C ILE A 761 13.84 -18.62 52.01
N SER A 762 13.83 -19.15 50.79
CA SER A 762 15.03 -19.37 49.98
C SER A 762 14.69 -19.15 48.49
N GLN A 763 15.64 -18.62 47.71
CA GLN A 763 15.45 -18.40 46.27
C GLN A 763 15.66 -19.72 45.50
N GLU A 764 14.68 -20.62 45.55
CA GLU A 764 14.79 -21.87 44.80
C GLU A 764 14.63 -21.63 43.28
N LYS A 765 15.54 -22.21 42.51
CA LYS A 765 15.68 -21.94 41.07
C LYS A 765 14.50 -22.53 40.30
N ARG A 766 13.66 -21.67 39.71
CA ARG A 766 12.67 -22.09 38.70
C ARG A 766 13.35 -23.03 37.68
N PRO A 767 12.79 -24.21 37.38
CA PRO A 767 13.44 -25.15 36.48
C PRO A 767 13.61 -24.54 35.09
N LEU A 768 14.82 -24.62 34.53
CA LEU A 768 15.14 -24.06 33.22
C LEU A 768 14.12 -24.53 32.16
N PRO A 769 13.50 -23.62 31.38
CA PRO A 769 12.34 -23.96 30.54
C PRO A 769 12.54 -25.18 29.63
N TRP A 770 13.74 -25.36 29.09
CA TRP A 770 14.08 -26.50 28.23
C TRP A 770 13.95 -27.87 28.93
N ARG A 771 14.14 -27.96 30.25
CA ARG A 771 13.99 -29.22 31.00
C ARG A 771 12.53 -29.61 31.21
N VAL A 772 11.65 -28.63 31.37
CA VAL A 772 10.19 -28.84 31.45
C VAL A 772 9.67 -29.24 30.06
N TRP A 773 10.10 -28.50 29.03
CA TRP A 773 9.81 -28.81 27.62
C TRP A 773 10.26 -30.23 27.22
N LEU A 774 11.49 -30.63 27.55
CA LEU A 774 12.04 -31.94 27.19
C LEU A 774 11.26 -33.08 27.88
N ARG A 775 10.85 -32.91 29.14
CA ARG A 775 9.98 -33.88 29.83
C ARG A 775 8.62 -33.99 29.15
N ALA A 776 7.98 -32.88 28.79
CA ALA A 776 6.70 -32.89 28.07
C ALA A 776 6.81 -33.57 26.70
N ALA A 777 7.86 -33.25 25.92
CA ALA A 777 8.13 -33.84 24.61
C ALA A 777 8.35 -35.37 24.68
N LEU A 778 9.15 -35.84 25.64
CA LEU A 778 9.39 -37.27 25.84
C LEU A 778 8.15 -38.04 26.32
N LEU A 779 7.27 -37.40 27.10
CA LEU A 779 6.00 -38.02 27.55
C LEU A 779 4.99 -38.15 26.40
N ASP A 780 4.85 -37.12 25.55
CA ASP A 780 4.00 -37.17 24.37
C ASP A 780 4.50 -38.19 23.34
N TRP A 781 5.79 -38.13 22.97
CA TRP A 781 6.40 -39.11 22.07
C TRP A 781 6.15 -40.55 22.53
N ASN A 782 6.39 -40.87 23.80
CA ASN A 782 6.20 -42.23 24.31
C ASN A 782 4.74 -42.70 24.31
N ARG A 783 3.75 -41.79 24.41
CA ARG A 783 2.32 -42.14 24.35
C ARG A 783 1.78 -42.23 22.91
N ASN A 784 2.27 -41.38 22.00
CA ASN A 784 1.69 -41.18 20.65
C ASN A 784 2.64 -41.57 19.49
N ARG A 785 3.75 -42.26 19.76
CA ARG A 785 4.78 -42.68 18.78
C ARG A 785 4.25 -43.28 17.46
N ILE A 786 3.13 -43.99 17.47
CA ILE A 786 2.57 -44.61 16.25
C ILE A 786 2.02 -43.53 15.31
N HIS A 787 1.29 -42.55 15.85
CA HIS A 787 0.83 -41.39 15.08
C HIS A 787 2.00 -40.54 14.59
N TRP A 788 3.06 -40.39 15.40
CA TRP A 788 4.28 -39.67 15.00
C TRP A 788 5.04 -40.38 13.86
N ILE A 789 5.19 -41.70 13.91
CA ILE A 789 5.81 -42.50 12.84
C ILE A 789 4.96 -42.47 11.57
N SER A 790 3.64 -42.58 11.69
CA SER A 790 2.71 -42.47 10.55
C SER A 790 2.80 -41.09 9.88
N LEU A 791 2.87 -40.01 10.67
CA LEU A 791 2.99 -38.65 10.14
C LEU A 791 4.34 -38.44 9.44
N ALA A 792 5.43 -38.93 10.02
CA ALA A 792 6.76 -38.87 9.39
C ALA A 792 6.79 -39.61 8.03
N LEU A 793 6.15 -40.78 7.93
CA LEU A 793 5.99 -41.51 6.67
C LEU A 793 5.18 -40.72 5.64
N THR A 794 4.04 -40.15 6.02
CA THR A 794 3.22 -39.31 5.12
C THR A 794 4.02 -38.11 4.62
N CYS A 795 4.72 -37.38 5.51
CA CYS A 795 5.54 -36.24 5.11
C CYS A 795 6.70 -36.63 4.18
N LEU A 796 7.40 -37.74 4.44
CA LEU A 796 8.49 -38.21 3.58
C LEU A 796 8.01 -38.60 2.16
N LEU A 797 6.79 -39.12 2.04
CA LEU A 797 6.19 -39.45 0.74
C LEU A 797 5.74 -38.22 -0.06
N TRP A 798 5.71 -37.02 0.54
CA TRP A 798 5.16 -35.79 -0.07
C TRP A 798 6.24 -34.79 -0.52
N PHE A 799 7.53 -35.11 -0.43
CA PHE A 799 8.65 -34.22 -0.81
C PHE A 799 9.24 -34.50 -2.21
N ILE A 800 8.46 -35.04 -3.16
CA ILE A 800 8.93 -35.39 -4.51
C ILE A 800 8.08 -34.67 -5.58
N PHE A 801 8.57 -33.52 -6.05
CA PHE A 801 7.98 -32.74 -7.16
C PHE A 801 9.00 -32.53 -8.29
N LYS A 802 8.52 -32.28 -9.51
CA LYS A 802 9.28 -32.31 -10.78
C LYS A 802 8.71 -31.32 -11.80
N CYS A 803 9.52 -30.83 -12.74
CA CYS A 803 9.07 -29.88 -13.77
C CYS A 803 8.06 -30.44 -14.80
N MET A 804 8.03 -31.76 -15.03
CA MET A 804 7.31 -32.39 -16.16
C MET A 804 5.77 -32.14 -16.23
N ASN A 805 5.16 -31.59 -15.19
CA ASN A 805 3.71 -31.60 -14.98
C ASN A 805 2.92 -30.49 -15.71
N THR A 806 3.59 -29.59 -16.44
CA THR A 806 2.91 -28.48 -17.15
C THR A 806 2.16 -28.99 -18.39
N VAL A 807 0.86 -29.27 -18.23
CA VAL A 807 -0.01 -29.85 -19.28
C VAL A 807 -1.07 -28.87 -19.79
N LEU A 808 -1.57 -29.14 -20.99
CA LEU A 808 -2.82 -28.56 -21.49
C LEU A 808 -3.98 -28.88 -20.55
N LEU A 809 -4.72 -27.85 -20.14
CA LEU A 809 -5.92 -27.93 -19.28
C LEU A 809 -7.24 -27.82 -20.07
N ASN A 810 -7.14 -27.49 -21.36
CA ASN A 810 -8.22 -27.37 -22.33
C ASN A 810 -7.78 -28.07 -23.63
N PRO A 811 -8.70 -28.72 -24.39
CA PRO A 811 -8.34 -29.39 -25.63
C PRO A 811 -7.83 -28.41 -26.70
N ARG A 812 -6.57 -28.57 -27.12
CA ARG A 812 -5.92 -27.79 -28.19
C ARG A 812 -5.81 -28.63 -29.45
N THR A 813 -6.37 -28.17 -30.56
CA THR A 813 -6.18 -28.84 -31.87
C THR A 813 -4.86 -28.39 -32.51
N VAL A 814 -4.09 -29.36 -33.00
CA VAL A 814 -2.85 -29.17 -33.78
C VAL A 814 -3.03 -29.93 -35.08
N GLY A 815 -3.12 -29.22 -36.21
CA GLY A 815 -3.50 -29.81 -37.49
C GLY A 815 -4.86 -30.52 -37.43
N ASN A 816 -4.90 -31.82 -37.70
CA ASN A 816 -6.13 -32.61 -37.65
C ASN A 816 -6.40 -33.35 -36.32
N VAL A 817 -5.51 -33.27 -35.31
CA VAL A 817 -5.63 -34.02 -34.04
C VAL A 817 -5.80 -33.06 -32.86
N GLN A 818 -6.61 -33.46 -31.88
CA GLN A 818 -6.83 -32.71 -30.64
C GLN A 818 -6.02 -33.28 -29.47
N TYR A 819 -5.41 -32.40 -28.67
CA TYR A 819 -4.46 -32.72 -27.61
C TYR A 819 -4.96 -32.10 -26.29
N ASN A 820 -5.07 -32.90 -25.23
CA ASN A 820 -5.42 -32.44 -23.88
C ASN A 820 -4.63 -33.24 -22.83
N TYR A 821 -4.46 -32.70 -21.62
CA TYR A 821 -3.75 -33.33 -20.49
C TYR A 821 -2.32 -33.82 -20.78
N ARG A 822 -1.61 -33.17 -21.71
CA ARG A 822 -0.18 -33.35 -22.00
C ARG A 822 0.49 -32.01 -22.34
N PRO A 823 1.82 -31.85 -22.20
CA PRO A 823 2.50 -30.61 -22.56
C PRO A 823 2.37 -30.33 -24.06
N LEU A 824 2.20 -29.05 -24.44
CA LEU A 824 2.15 -28.66 -25.86
C LEU A 824 3.58 -28.54 -26.41
N VAL A 825 4.05 -29.56 -27.14
CA VAL A 825 5.36 -29.54 -27.81
C VAL A 825 5.16 -30.04 -29.24
N VAL A 826 5.22 -29.14 -30.22
CA VAL A 826 5.02 -29.45 -31.64
C VAL A 826 6.36 -29.34 -32.37
N GLY A 827 6.79 -30.40 -33.03
CA GLY A 827 8.15 -30.53 -33.58
C GLY A 827 9.12 -31.30 -32.69
N GLY A 828 10.40 -31.30 -33.06
CA GLY A 828 11.38 -32.24 -32.55
C GLY A 828 12.66 -32.29 -33.38
N PRO A 829 13.42 -33.40 -33.29
CA PRO A 829 14.74 -33.52 -33.90
C PRO A 829 14.68 -33.59 -35.44
N ILE A 830 15.41 -32.69 -36.09
CA ILE A 830 15.73 -32.77 -37.53
C ILE A 830 17.03 -33.56 -37.72
N SER A 831 17.98 -33.36 -36.80
CA SER A 831 19.24 -34.11 -36.73
C SER A 831 19.46 -34.68 -35.31
N ASN A 832 20.64 -35.25 -35.06
CA ASN A 832 21.01 -35.67 -33.70
C ASN A 832 21.18 -34.47 -32.75
N GLU A 833 21.64 -33.33 -33.27
CA GLU A 833 22.05 -32.15 -32.50
C GLU A 833 21.05 -30.99 -32.57
N THR A 834 20.18 -30.95 -33.59
CA THR A 834 19.22 -29.87 -33.83
C THR A 834 17.77 -30.34 -33.76
N SER A 835 16.99 -29.68 -32.90
CA SER A 835 15.54 -29.83 -32.80
C SER A 835 14.84 -28.49 -33.04
N VAL A 836 13.81 -28.49 -33.89
CA VAL A 836 12.99 -27.31 -34.19
C VAL A 836 11.58 -27.51 -33.63
N TYR A 837 11.08 -26.48 -32.96
CA TYR A 837 9.76 -26.44 -32.36
C TYR A 837 8.92 -25.31 -32.93
N ARG A 838 7.60 -25.53 -32.98
CA ARG A 838 6.62 -24.55 -33.43
C ARG A 838 6.46 -23.45 -32.37
N GLY A 839 6.27 -22.20 -32.79
CA GLY A 839 6.28 -21.02 -31.93
C GLY A 839 5.26 -21.00 -30.79
N ASP A 840 4.20 -21.81 -30.85
CA ASP A 840 3.21 -21.99 -29.76
C ASP A 840 3.54 -23.16 -28.81
N SER A 841 4.71 -23.79 -28.93
CA SER A 841 5.16 -24.87 -28.03
C SER A 841 5.62 -24.32 -26.67
N PHE A 842 5.32 -25.05 -25.61
CA PHE A 842 5.76 -24.75 -24.24
C PHE A 842 7.29 -24.86 -24.12
N ILE A 843 7.98 -23.71 -24.08
CA ILE A 843 9.45 -23.59 -24.13
C ILE A 843 10.17 -24.55 -23.18
N CYS A 844 9.79 -24.61 -21.89
CA CYS A 844 10.48 -25.46 -20.92
C CYS A 844 10.30 -26.97 -21.19
N ALA A 845 9.12 -27.39 -21.67
CA ALA A 845 8.88 -28.76 -22.09
C ALA A 845 9.61 -29.10 -23.40
N ALA A 846 9.72 -28.15 -24.32
CA ALA A 846 10.54 -28.28 -25.53
C ALA A 846 12.04 -28.36 -25.20
N ALA A 847 12.52 -27.63 -24.18
CA ALA A 847 13.91 -27.67 -23.71
C ALA A 847 14.27 -29.00 -23.04
N GLN A 848 13.39 -29.53 -22.19
CA GLN A 848 13.52 -30.90 -21.65
C GLN A 848 13.50 -31.95 -22.77
N HIS A 849 12.56 -31.85 -23.72
CA HIS A 849 12.47 -32.76 -24.87
C HIS A 849 13.71 -32.68 -25.80
N ALA A 850 14.31 -31.49 -25.95
CA ALA A 850 15.59 -31.31 -26.65
C ALA A 850 16.78 -31.89 -25.87
N GLY A 851 16.68 -31.98 -24.54
CA GLY A 851 17.78 -32.34 -23.63
C GLY A 851 18.62 -31.15 -23.15
N VAL A 852 18.16 -29.91 -23.43
CA VAL A 852 18.86 -28.68 -23.05
C VAL A 852 18.72 -28.38 -21.55
N THR A 853 17.59 -28.77 -20.95
CA THR A 853 17.30 -28.62 -19.51
C THR A 853 16.84 -29.94 -18.89
N THR A 854 16.79 -29.98 -17.55
CA THR A 854 16.46 -31.17 -16.75
C THR A 854 15.14 -31.00 -15.98
N ASP A 855 14.75 -32.02 -15.20
CA ASP A 855 13.67 -31.94 -14.20
C ASP A 855 13.82 -30.76 -13.21
N ASN A 856 15.05 -30.26 -13.02
CA ASN A 856 15.43 -29.16 -12.14
C ASN A 856 15.70 -27.85 -12.92
N GLY A 857 15.21 -27.70 -14.16
CA GLY A 857 15.50 -26.53 -15.01
C GLY A 857 16.86 -26.58 -15.70
N GLY A 858 17.38 -25.42 -16.09
CA GLY A 858 18.72 -25.22 -16.66
C GLY A 858 18.87 -23.98 -17.56
N CYS A 859 20.05 -23.79 -18.14
CA CYS A 859 20.35 -22.67 -19.04
C CYS A 859 20.11 -23.08 -20.52
N GLY A 860 19.37 -22.30 -21.31
CA GLY A 860 19.10 -22.64 -22.71
C GLY A 860 18.92 -21.43 -23.63
N ILE A 861 19.70 -21.35 -24.69
CA ILE A 861 19.57 -20.27 -25.69
C ILE A 861 18.43 -20.65 -26.64
N ILE A 862 17.42 -19.76 -26.75
CA ILE A 862 16.39 -19.85 -27.79
C ILE A 862 16.89 -19.10 -29.02
N ARG A 863 17.01 -19.78 -30.16
CA ARG A 863 17.22 -19.11 -31.44
C ARG A 863 15.95 -19.21 -32.27
N ARG A 864 15.29 -18.08 -32.54
CA ARG A 864 14.22 -17.99 -33.55
C ARG A 864 14.82 -18.36 -34.92
N VAL A 865 14.09 -19.14 -35.72
CA VAL A 865 14.53 -19.58 -37.06
C VAL A 865 13.53 -19.24 -38.16
N GLY A 866 12.57 -18.36 -37.84
CA GLY A 866 11.52 -17.90 -38.75
C GLY A 866 10.52 -18.99 -39.13
N MET A 867 10.09 -18.97 -40.39
CA MET A 867 9.12 -19.91 -40.94
C MET A 867 9.72 -21.32 -41.09
N PHE A 868 8.96 -22.37 -40.75
CA PHE A 868 9.42 -23.76 -40.88
C PHE A 868 8.27 -24.72 -41.26
N SER A 869 8.63 -25.90 -41.77
CA SER A 869 7.71 -26.99 -42.08
C SER A 869 8.40 -28.36 -41.97
N GLY A 870 7.63 -29.42 -41.71
CA GLY A 870 8.17 -30.77 -41.49
C GLY A 870 8.42 -31.07 -40.01
N TYR A 871 7.55 -30.59 -39.12
CA TYR A 871 7.60 -30.89 -37.68
C TYR A 871 7.28 -32.37 -37.45
N ARG A 872 8.23 -33.12 -36.89
CA ARG A 872 8.08 -34.55 -36.57
C ARG A 872 7.82 -34.75 -35.07
N ASP A 873 7.04 -35.78 -34.76
CA ASP A 873 6.93 -36.32 -33.43
C ASP A 873 8.16 -37.14 -33.03
N SER A 874 8.48 -37.12 -31.74
CA SER A 874 9.39 -38.07 -31.12
C SER A 874 9.10 -38.17 -29.62
N THR A 875 9.60 -39.23 -28.98
CA THR A 875 9.70 -39.29 -27.52
C THR A 875 11.16 -39.16 -27.11
N ARG A 876 11.48 -38.10 -26.36
CA ARG A 876 12.81 -37.84 -25.77
C ARG A 876 12.64 -37.34 -24.34
N ASN A 877 13.51 -37.79 -23.44
CA ASN A 877 13.54 -37.36 -22.03
C ASN A 877 12.17 -37.42 -21.34
N ALA A 878 11.45 -38.53 -21.58
CA ALA A 878 10.09 -38.81 -21.09
C ALA A 878 8.98 -37.83 -21.50
N ILE A 879 9.25 -36.90 -22.43
CA ILE A 879 8.26 -36.07 -23.11
C ILE A 879 8.02 -36.63 -24.52
N SER A 880 6.77 -36.64 -24.98
CA SER A 880 6.41 -36.97 -26.37
C SER A 880 5.88 -35.74 -27.08
N SER A 881 6.51 -35.37 -28.20
CA SER A 881 6.09 -34.25 -29.03
C SER A 881 5.04 -34.64 -30.07
N MET A 882 4.58 -33.66 -30.85
CA MET A 882 3.47 -33.74 -31.79
C MET A 882 3.96 -33.41 -33.21
N PRO A 883 3.46 -34.09 -34.26
CA PRO A 883 3.82 -33.78 -35.63
C PRO A 883 2.95 -32.63 -36.18
N PHE A 884 3.44 -31.95 -37.21
CA PHE A 884 2.66 -30.97 -37.98
C PHE A 884 3.20 -30.89 -39.42
N GLU A 885 2.36 -31.25 -40.39
CA GLU A 885 2.75 -31.39 -41.80
C GLU A 885 2.84 -30.04 -42.54
N GLY A 886 2.04 -29.06 -42.11
CA GLY A 886 1.93 -27.75 -42.75
C GLY A 886 3.11 -26.80 -42.48
N VAL A 887 3.03 -25.62 -43.09
CA VAL A 887 3.97 -24.51 -42.86
C VAL A 887 3.48 -23.65 -41.70
N PHE A 888 4.35 -23.32 -40.76
CA PHE A 888 4.03 -22.42 -39.64
C PHE A 888 5.02 -21.24 -39.59
N PRO A 889 4.55 -20.00 -39.36
CA PRO A 889 5.35 -18.79 -39.62
C PRO A 889 6.43 -18.50 -38.58
N LEU A 890 6.27 -18.93 -37.33
CA LEU A 890 7.26 -18.70 -36.26
C LEU A 890 7.71 -20.01 -35.64
N SER A 891 9.03 -20.22 -35.61
CA SER A 891 9.67 -21.43 -35.10
C SER A 891 10.94 -21.10 -34.34
N PHE A 892 11.36 -21.99 -33.45
CA PHE A 892 12.59 -21.84 -32.69
C PHE A 892 13.39 -23.13 -32.54
N THR A 893 14.68 -22.97 -32.31
CA THR A 893 15.61 -24.02 -31.88
C THR A 893 16.09 -23.73 -30.47
N LEU A 894 16.56 -24.77 -29.79
CA LEU A 894 17.06 -24.72 -28.41
C LEU A 894 18.48 -25.30 -28.37
N THR A 895 19.39 -24.59 -27.72
CA THR A 895 20.79 -25.03 -27.56
C THR A 895 21.30 -24.79 -26.14
N HIS A 896 22.27 -25.60 -25.69
CA HIS A 896 22.91 -25.39 -24.39
C HIS A 896 23.72 -24.08 -24.39
N SER A 897 23.52 -23.27 -23.34
CA SER A 897 24.50 -22.22 -23.00
C SER A 897 25.82 -22.87 -22.55
N LYS A 898 26.96 -22.24 -22.86
CA LYS A 898 28.29 -22.75 -22.54
C LYS A 898 28.91 -22.11 -21.29
N ASP A 899 28.48 -20.91 -20.94
CA ASP A 899 29.23 -20.01 -20.04
C ASP A 899 28.47 -19.66 -18.73
N SER A 900 27.23 -20.14 -18.58
CA SER A 900 26.35 -19.86 -17.44
C SER A 900 26.37 -20.99 -16.42
N VAL A 901 26.96 -20.74 -15.25
CA VAL A 901 27.35 -21.78 -14.27
C VAL A 901 26.23 -22.13 -13.25
N ARG A 902 25.12 -21.37 -13.21
CA ARG A 902 24.06 -21.57 -12.22
C ARG A 902 22.69 -21.11 -12.74
N CYS A 903 21.89 -22.07 -13.19
CA CYS A 903 20.52 -21.87 -13.71
C CYS A 903 19.54 -22.94 -13.20
N ASP A 904 19.93 -23.66 -12.14
CA ASP A 904 19.12 -24.73 -11.57
C ASP A 904 18.06 -24.15 -10.64
N ASP A 905 16.93 -24.84 -10.57
CA ASP A 905 15.75 -24.53 -9.76
C ASP A 905 16.02 -24.77 -8.25
N ASP A 906 16.73 -23.82 -7.64
CA ASP A 906 17.09 -23.83 -6.21
C ASP A 906 15.87 -23.61 -5.26
N ARG A 907 14.61 -23.58 -5.75
CA ARG A 907 13.41 -23.36 -4.91
C ARG A 907 13.26 -24.41 -3.80
N THR A 908 13.74 -25.63 -4.03
CA THR A 908 13.79 -26.70 -3.03
C THR A 908 14.66 -26.32 -1.82
N VAL A 909 15.75 -25.59 -2.03
CA VAL A 909 16.57 -25.02 -0.95
C VAL A 909 15.77 -23.97 -0.17
N GLY A 910 15.04 -23.11 -0.87
CA GLY A 910 14.11 -22.14 -0.27
C GLY A 910 12.98 -22.78 0.54
N TYR A 911 12.43 -23.91 0.09
CA TYR A 911 11.45 -24.70 0.84
C TYR A 911 12.06 -25.28 2.12
N VAL A 912 13.18 -26.00 2.00
CA VAL A 912 13.87 -26.63 3.14
C VAL A 912 14.31 -25.58 4.17
N LEU A 913 14.87 -24.45 3.74
CA LEU A 913 15.27 -23.35 4.62
C LEU A 913 14.09 -22.77 5.40
N ASN A 914 12.97 -22.46 4.73
CA ASN A 914 11.80 -21.90 5.40
C ASN A 914 11.09 -22.92 6.31
N VAL A 915 11.09 -24.21 5.96
CA VAL A 915 10.62 -25.29 6.85
C VAL A 915 11.49 -25.38 8.12
N ILE A 916 12.83 -25.35 7.97
CA ILE A 916 13.76 -25.37 9.11
C ILE A 916 13.59 -24.13 10.00
N MET A 917 13.48 -22.93 9.41
CA MET A 917 13.35 -21.68 10.18
C MET A 917 11.99 -21.55 10.87
N SER A 918 10.89 -21.91 10.20
CA SER A 918 9.57 -21.95 10.83
C SER A 918 9.49 -23.00 11.95
N ALA A 919 10.15 -24.15 11.80
CA ALA A 919 10.33 -25.14 12.86
C ALA A 919 11.17 -24.60 14.03
N PHE A 920 12.30 -23.92 13.76
CA PHE A 920 13.13 -23.32 14.79
C PHE A 920 12.37 -22.26 15.61
N VAL A 921 11.64 -21.35 14.95
CA VAL A 921 10.76 -20.38 15.63
C VAL A 921 9.72 -21.09 16.50
N THR A 922 9.04 -22.11 15.97
CA THR A 922 7.92 -22.78 16.64
C THR A 922 8.35 -23.66 17.82
N PHE A 923 9.43 -24.44 17.68
CA PHE A 923 9.87 -25.39 18.70
C PHE A 923 10.92 -24.84 19.67
N VAL A 924 11.82 -23.95 19.21
CA VAL A 924 12.94 -23.44 20.01
C VAL A 924 12.65 -22.06 20.59
N LEU A 925 12.27 -21.07 19.75
CA LEU A 925 11.99 -19.72 20.24
C LEU A 925 10.65 -19.63 20.98
N ARG A 926 9.66 -20.44 20.57
CA ARG A 926 8.33 -20.57 21.18
C ARG A 926 7.67 -19.22 21.50
N PRO A 927 7.53 -18.30 20.53
CA PRO A 927 6.87 -17.02 20.75
C PRO A 927 5.38 -17.23 21.11
N GLN A 928 4.77 -16.22 21.73
CA GLN A 928 3.34 -16.25 22.07
C GLN A 928 2.48 -16.62 20.85
N PRO A 929 1.36 -17.34 21.00
CA PRO A 929 0.58 -17.85 19.86
C PRO A 929 0.12 -16.78 18.86
N ALA A 930 -0.17 -15.56 19.32
CA ALA A 930 -0.48 -14.43 18.44
C ALA A 930 0.72 -14.00 17.58
N VAL A 931 1.92 -13.96 18.17
CA VAL A 931 3.17 -13.62 17.47
C VAL A 931 3.55 -14.72 16.48
N LEU A 932 3.39 -16.00 16.86
CA LEU A 932 3.58 -17.11 15.92
C LEU A 932 2.61 -17.03 14.73
N PHE A 933 1.34 -16.68 14.98
CA PHE A 933 0.34 -16.52 13.92
C PHE A 933 0.75 -15.45 12.91
N TRP A 934 1.22 -14.29 13.36
CA TRP A 934 1.68 -13.21 12.49
C TRP A 934 3.00 -13.52 11.76
N ILE A 935 3.94 -14.23 12.41
CA ILE A 935 5.16 -14.71 11.74
C ILE A 935 4.79 -15.67 10.61
N LEU A 936 3.93 -16.66 10.87
CA LEU A 936 3.49 -17.60 9.84
C LEU A 936 2.68 -16.89 8.74
N ALA A 937 1.81 -15.93 9.07
CA ALA A 937 1.14 -15.11 8.06
C ALA A 937 2.13 -14.44 7.09
N SER A 938 3.07 -13.65 7.63
CA SER A 938 4.04 -12.92 6.82
C SER A 938 4.98 -13.86 6.05
N VAL A 939 5.51 -14.90 6.68
CA VAL A 939 6.41 -15.86 6.02
C VAL A 939 5.68 -16.59 4.90
N GLY A 940 4.47 -17.09 5.11
CA GLY A 940 3.73 -17.81 4.06
C GLY A 940 3.40 -16.95 2.85
N PHE A 941 2.95 -15.70 3.07
CA PHE A 941 2.59 -14.80 1.98
C PHE A 941 3.81 -14.47 1.09
N TRP A 942 4.93 -14.10 1.71
CA TRP A 942 6.16 -13.79 0.96
C TRP A 942 6.84 -15.02 0.39
N HIS A 943 6.73 -16.18 1.05
CA HIS A 943 7.20 -17.45 0.50
C HIS A 943 6.46 -17.81 -0.80
N VAL A 944 5.14 -17.63 -0.87
CA VAL A 944 4.39 -17.87 -2.11
C VAL A 944 4.77 -16.88 -3.21
N ASN A 945 4.98 -15.60 -2.87
CA ASN A 945 5.32 -14.56 -3.85
C ASN A 945 6.78 -14.57 -4.36
N PHE A 946 7.74 -15.15 -3.63
CA PHE A 946 9.18 -15.07 -3.95
C PHE A 946 9.96 -16.40 -3.95
N VAL A 947 9.37 -17.51 -3.48
CA VAL A 947 10.09 -18.80 -3.30
C VAL A 947 9.31 -19.98 -3.87
N SER A 948 7.97 -19.92 -3.81
CA SER A 948 7.09 -20.81 -4.55
C SER A 948 6.80 -20.25 -5.95
N GLU A 949 5.70 -20.65 -6.56
CA GLU A 949 5.32 -20.18 -7.89
C GLU A 949 5.03 -18.66 -7.92
N LEU A 950 5.96 -17.90 -8.51
CA LEU A 950 5.84 -16.46 -8.74
C LEU A 950 4.53 -16.13 -9.48
N ARG A 951 3.87 -15.03 -9.08
CA ARG A 951 2.61 -14.57 -9.69
C ARG A 951 2.72 -14.35 -11.21
N ASP A 952 3.84 -13.78 -11.63
CA ASP A 952 4.20 -13.48 -13.02
C ASP A 952 5.74 -13.42 -13.11
N PHE A 953 6.31 -13.28 -14.32
CA PHE A 953 7.75 -13.08 -14.53
C PHE A 953 8.05 -11.87 -15.44
N PRO A 954 8.77 -10.84 -14.97
CA PRO A 954 9.37 -10.69 -13.63
C PRO A 954 8.30 -10.56 -12.52
N PRO A 955 8.62 -10.98 -11.27
CA PRO A 955 7.65 -11.01 -10.19
C PRO A 955 7.05 -9.62 -9.90
N PRO A 956 5.72 -9.46 -9.88
CA PRO A 956 5.05 -8.16 -9.79
C PRO A 956 5.04 -7.64 -8.35
N VAL A 957 6.20 -7.24 -7.84
CA VAL A 957 6.43 -6.84 -6.43
C VAL A 957 5.43 -5.78 -5.96
N GLY A 958 5.10 -4.80 -6.81
CA GLY A 958 4.12 -3.76 -6.48
C GLY A 958 2.71 -4.32 -6.20
N ALA A 959 2.27 -5.32 -6.97
CA ALA A 959 0.97 -5.98 -6.74
C ALA A 959 1.00 -6.85 -5.48
N ALA A 960 2.10 -7.59 -5.26
CA ALA A 960 2.29 -8.39 -4.04
C ALA A 960 2.31 -7.51 -2.77
N VAL A 961 2.94 -6.33 -2.82
CA VAL A 961 2.93 -5.34 -1.73
C VAL A 961 1.53 -4.74 -1.54
N GLY A 962 0.82 -4.40 -2.62
CA GLY A 962 -0.56 -3.90 -2.57
C GLY A 962 -1.55 -4.88 -1.94
N ASP A 963 -1.41 -6.17 -2.23
CA ASP A 963 -2.23 -7.24 -1.64
C ASP A 963 -1.81 -7.63 -0.21
N PHE A 964 -0.64 -7.19 0.28
CA PHE A 964 -0.14 -7.66 1.57
C PHE A 964 -0.93 -7.10 2.76
N LEU A 965 -1.31 -5.83 2.76
CA LEU A 965 -2.03 -5.24 3.90
C LEU A 965 -3.56 -5.53 3.92
N PRO A 966 -4.28 -5.76 2.80
CA PRO A 966 -5.62 -6.36 2.85
C PRO A 966 -5.57 -7.83 3.28
N TYR A 967 -4.50 -8.56 2.90
CA TYR A 967 -4.20 -9.89 3.41
C TYR A 967 -3.97 -9.90 4.95
N LEU A 968 -3.22 -8.94 5.49
CA LEU A 968 -3.05 -8.80 6.94
C LEU A 968 -4.38 -8.46 7.65
N PHE A 969 -5.28 -7.69 7.02
CA PHE A 969 -6.63 -7.46 7.56
C PHE A 969 -7.47 -8.76 7.59
N GLY A 970 -7.40 -9.58 6.54
CA GLY A 970 -8.01 -10.92 6.56
C GLY A 970 -7.43 -11.83 7.66
N CYS A 971 -6.10 -11.81 7.84
CA CYS A 971 -5.43 -12.49 8.95
C CYS A 971 -5.90 -11.99 10.32
N TYR A 972 -6.12 -10.68 10.50
CA TYR A 972 -6.67 -10.12 11.72
C TYR A 972 -8.08 -10.67 12.00
N CYS A 973 -8.96 -10.72 11.00
CA CYS A 973 -10.28 -11.33 11.13
C CYS A 973 -10.20 -12.83 11.50
N ILE A 974 -9.33 -13.61 10.82
CA ILE A 974 -9.05 -15.02 11.13
C ILE A 974 -8.61 -15.20 12.60
N TRP A 975 -7.70 -14.35 13.09
CA TRP A 975 -7.27 -14.37 14.49
C TRP A 975 -8.40 -14.00 15.47
N ARG A 976 -9.17 -12.95 15.17
CA ARG A 976 -10.27 -12.45 16.02
C ARG A 976 -11.45 -13.43 16.11
N VAL A 977 -11.75 -14.17 15.04
CA VAL A 977 -12.89 -15.09 14.96
C VAL A 977 -12.56 -16.50 15.44
N ALA A 978 -11.36 -17.03 15.14
CA ALA A 978 -11.00 -18.41 15.50
C ALA A 978 -9.63 -18.54 16.19
N GLY A 979 -8.57 -17.93 15.65
CA GLY A 979 -7.19 -18.14 16.12
C GLY A 979 -7.00 -17.92 17.63
N ARG A 980 -7.54 -16.82 18.16
CA ARG A 980 -7.44 -16.45 19.60
C ARG A 980 -8.12 -17.42 20.56
N PHE A 981 -9.11 -18.19 20.10
CA PHE A 981 -9.82 -19.18 20.92
C PHE A 981 -9.12 -20.55 20.90
N LEU A 982 -8.50 -20.85 19.77
CA LEU A 982 -7.91 -22.15 19.44
C LEU A 982 -6.46 -22.27 19.91
N TRP A 983 -5.55 -21.45 19.38
CA TRP A 983 -4.10 -21.67 19.53
C TRP A 983 -3.60 -21.57 20.99
N PRO A 984 -4.03 -20.61 21.83
CA PRO A 984 -3.60 -20.53 23.23
C PRO A 984 -3.99 -21.73 24.10
N ARG A 985 -4.87 -22.62 23.62
CA ARG A 985 -5.22 -23.87 24.33
C ARG A 985 -4.22 -25.00 24.07
N PHE A 986 -3.43 -24.91 23.00
CA PHE A 986 -2.45 -25.93 22.60
C PHE A 986 -0.99 -25.57 22.91
N GLU A 987 -0.69 -24.31 23.25
CA GLU A 987 0.65 -23.81 23.62
C GLU A 987 1.40 -24.67 24.67
N ARG A 988 0.66 -25.35 25.55
CA ARG A 988 1.20 -26.26 26.58
C ARG A 988 1.75 -27.59 26.04
N PHE A 989 1.42 -27.95 24.80
CA PHE A 989 1.78 -29.21 24.15
C PHE A 989 2.70 -28.93 22.96
N PRO A 990 4.02 -28.74 23.16
CA PRO A 990 4.92 -28.18 22.16
C PRO A 990 5.01 -29.00 20.86
N LEU A 991 5.02 -30.34 20.96
CA LEU A 991 5.08 -31.23 19.79
C LEU A 991 3.73 -31.26 19.06
N GLU A 992 2.63 -31.55 19.76
CA GLU A 992 1.28 -31.50 19.18
C GLU A 992 1.02 -30.17 18.47
N PHE A 993 1.17 -29.05 19.16
CA PHE A 993 0.91 -27.74 18.59
C PHE A 993 1.83 -27.44 17.41
N GLY A 994 3.14 -27.60 17.59
CA GLY A 994 4.09 -27.21 16.56
C GLY A 994 3.98 -28.03 15.29
N VAL A 995 3.85 -29.36 15.38
CA VAL A 995 3.79 -30.22 14.18
C VAL A 995 2.40 -30.20 13.54
N TRP A 996 1.30 -30.25 14.31
CA TRP A 996 -0.05 -30.17 13.71
C TRP A 996 -0.33 -28.80 13.10
N THR A 997 0.20 -27.71 13.67
CA THR A 997 0.14 -26.40 13.04
C THR A 997 1.06 -26.33 11.82
N LEU A 998 2.39 -26.51 11.96
CA LEU A 998 3.31 -26.32 10.83
C LEU A 998 3.05 -27.28 9.67
N GLY A 999 2.80 -28.56 9.94
CA GLY A 999 2.61 -29.56 8.88
C GLY A 999 1.42 -29.26 7.99
N PHE A 1000 0.24 -29.05 8.59
CA PHE A 1000 -0.97 -28.73 7.82
C PHE A 1000 -0.97 -27.30 7.27
N TRP A 1001 -0.30 -26.36 7.94
CA TRP A 1001 -0.09 -25.02 7.41
C TRP A 1001 0.80 -25.03 6.16
N TRP A 1002 1.93 -25.74 6.15
CA TRP A 1002 2.77 -25.92 4.97
C TRP A 1002 2.02 -26.61 3.82
N ILE A 1003 1.20 -27.62 4.11
CA ILE A 1003 0.32 -28.29 3.13
C ILE A 1003 -0.69 -27.31 2.51
N GLY A 1004 -1.21 -26.35 3.29
CA GLY A 1004 -2.08 -25.29 2.77
C GLY A 1004 -1.33 -24.22 1.97
N VAL A 1005 -0.17 -23.76 2.46
CA VAL A 1005 0.67 -22.74 1.80
C VAL A 1005 1.22 -23.22 0.46
N LEU A 1006 1.53 -24.51 0.34
CA LEU A 1006 2.02 -25.16 -0.88
C LEU A 1006 0.94 -25.99 -1.58
N MET A 1007 -0.35 -25.67 -1.36
CA MET A 1007 -1.48 -26.43 -1.90
C MET A 1007 -1.41 -26.64 -3.42
N THR A 1008 -0.97 -25.64 -4.18
CA THR A 1008 -0.79 -25.76 -5.65
C THR A 1008 0.19 -26.85 -6.07
N LEU A 1009 1.27 -27.05 -5.29
CA LEU A 1009 2.26 -28.10 -5.55
C LEU A 1009 1.79 -29.45 -5.02
N VAL A 1010 1.33 -29.48 -3.77
CA VAL A 1010 0.93 -30.70 -3.06
C VAL A 1010 -0.19 -31.46 -3.77
N PHE A 1011 -1.11 -30.74 -4.40
CA PHE A 1011 -2.25 -31.33 -5.11
C PHE A 1011 -2.14 -31.26 -6.64
N GLU A 1012 -1.01 -30.83 -7.23
CA GLU A 1012 -0.81 -30.77 -8.70
C GLU A 1012 -1.03 -32.15 -9.37
N GLN A 1013 -0.56 -33.21 -8.70
CA GLN A 1013 -0.65 -34.59 -9.18
C GLN A 1013 -2.01 -35.26 -8.91
N VAL A 1014 -2.94 -34.57 -8.24
CA VAL A 1014 -4.31 -35.08 -8.07
C VAL A 1014 -5.12 -34.70 -9.31
N PRO A 1015 -5.65 -35.66 -10.09
CA PRO A 1015 -6.29 -35.36 -11.37
C PRO A 1015 -7.71 -34.82 -11.18
N LEU A 1016 -7.85 -33.63 -10.59
CA LEU A 1016 -9.11 -32.94 -10.40
C LEU A 1016 -8.95 -31.43 -10.61
N GLN A 1017 -8.60 -31.03 -11.84
CA GLN A 1017 -8.23 -29.64 -12.15
C GLN A 1017 -9.44 -28.69 -12.22
N ARG A 1018 -10.64 -29.20 -12.48
CA ARG A 1018 -11.92 -28.45 -12.48
C ARG A 1018 -13.05 -29.30 -11.88
N LEU A 1019 -13.98 -28.64 -11.20
CA LEU A 1019 -15.17 -29.27 -10.60
C LEU A 1019 -16.37 -29.35 -11.59
N VAL A 1020 -16.07 -29.52 -12.88
CA VAL A 1020 -17.07 -29.64 -13.96
C VAL A 1020 -17.23 -31.12 -14.32
N LEU A 1021 -18.48 -31.61 -14.39
CA LEU A 1021 -18.77 -33.03 -14.61
C LEU A 1021 -18.12 -33.60 -15.88
N HIS A 1022 -18.11 -32.81 -16.96
CA HIS A 1022 -17.44 -33.13 -18.21
C HIS A 1022 -15.94 -33.39 -18.02
N ASP A 1023 -15.25 -32.45 -17.38
CA ASP A 1023 -13.80 -32.48 -17.19
C ASP A 1023 -13.39 -33.59 -16.22
N ILE A 1024 -14.19 -33.85 -15.17
CA ILE A 1024 -13.99 -34.97 -14.22
C ILE A 1024 -14.05 -36.33 -14.92
N VAL A 1025 -14.85 -36.46 -15.98
CA VAL A 1025 -14.99 -37.69 -16.80
C VAL A 1025 -13.90 -37.78 -17.87
N GLN A 1026 -13.46 -36.66 -18.46
CA GLN A 1026 -12.36 -36.65 -19.43
C GLN A 1026 -10.98 -36.83 -18.79
N GLN A 1027 -10.76 -36.32 -17.58
CA GLN A 1027 -9.45 -36.36 -16.92
C GLN A 1027 -9.11 -37.78 -16.43
N PRO A 1028 -7.95 -38.37 -16.84
CA PRO A 1028 -7.56 -39.71 -16.38
C PRO A 1028 -7.47 -39.80 -14.86
N GLY A 1029 -8.32 -40.64 -14.25
CA GLY A 1029 -8.40 -40.80 -12.79
C GLY A 1029 -9.28 -39.76 -12.06
N GLY A 1030 -9.93 -38.84 -12.77
CA GLY A 1030 -10.71 -37.74 -12.18
C GLY A 1030 -11.92 -38.21 -11.38
N VAL A 1031 -12.75 -39.09 -11.95
CA VAL A 1031 -13.92 -39.68 -11.24
C VAL A 1031 -13.50 -40.35 -9.92
N ALA A 1032 -12.39 -41.08 -9.90
CA ALA A 1032 -11.89 -41.74 -8.68
C ALA A 1032 -11.44 -40.71 -7.63
N SER A 1033 -10.70 -39.69 -8.05
CA SER A 1033 -10.20 -38.62 -7.18
C SER A 1033 -11.33 -37.79 -6.60
N PHE A 1034 -12.34 -37.46 -7.41
CA PHE A 1034 -13.56 -36.77 -7.00
C PHE A 1034 -14.30 -37.51 -5.88
N VAL A 1035 -14.52 -38.82 -6.04
CA VAL A 1035 -15.17 -39.66 -5.02
C VAL A 1035 -14.36 -39.71 -3.73
N VAL A 1036 -13.03 -39.88 -3.80
CA VAL A 1036 -12.16 -39.89 -2.61
C VAL A 1036 -12.18 -38.54 -1.88
N ILE A 1037 -12.09 -37.43 -2.60
CA ILE A 1037 -12.13 -36.08 -2.03
C ILE A 1037 -13.49 -35.81 -1.36
N ILE A 1038 -14.61 -36.19 -1.98
CA ILE A 1038 -15.95 -36.04 -1.40
C ILE A 1038 -16.10 -36.88 -0.13
N LEU A 1039 -15.61 -38.12 -0.10
CA LEU A 1039 -15.67 -38.96 1.11
C LEU A 1039 -14.85 -38.36 2.27
N ILE A 1040 -13.65 -37.84 1.98
CA ILE A 1040 -12.81 -37.15 2.97
C ILE A 1040 -13.48 -35.86 3.45
N ALA A 1041 -14.00 -35.03 2.54
CA ALA A 1041 -14.70 -33.79 2.88
C ALA A 1041 -15.96 -34.04 3.72
N ALA A 1042 -16.75 -35.07 3.39
CA ALA A 1042 -17.92 -35.48 4.18
C ALA A 1042 -17.53 -35.93 5.59
N VAL A 1043 -16.47 -36.74 5.74
CA VAL A 1043 -15.90 -37.14 7.03
C VAL A 1043 -15.46 -35.93 7.86
N ILE A 1044 -14.79 -34.97 7.22
CA ILE A 1044 -14.33 -33.73 7.87
C ILE A 1044 -15.51 -32.87 8.34
N THR A 1045 -16.48 -32.64 7.46
CA THR A 1045 -17.67 -31.82 7.75
C THR A 1045 -18.53 -32.44 8.86
N VAL A 1046 -18.84 -33.75 8.79
CA VAL A 1046 -19.58 -34.44 9.86
C VAL A 1046 -18.83 -34.34 11.20
N SER A 1047 -17.51 -34.51 11.19
CA SER A 1047 -16.69 -34.43 12.40
C SER A 1047 -16.69 -33.03 13.03
N GLN A 1048 -16.56 -31.94 12.25
CA GLN A 1048 -16.69 -30.58 12.81
C GLN A 1048 -18.13 -30.27 13.24
N VAL A 1049 -19.15 -30.69 12.50
CA VAL A 1049 -20.57 -30.46 12.88
C VAL A 1049 -20.89 -31.12 14.22
N LEU A 1050 -20.36 -32.33 14.49
CA LEU A 1050 -20.48 -32.98 15.80
C LEU A 1050 -19.77 -32.20 16.91
N VAL A 1051 -18.59 -31.61 16.66
CA VAL A 1051 -17.89 -30.72 17.59
C VAL A 1051 -18.71 -29.46 17.88
N ILE A 1052 -19.22 -28.77 16.86
CA ILE A 1052 -20.05 -27.56 17.02
C ILE A 1052 -21.32 -27.89 17.81
N ARG A 1053 -21.98 -29.02 17.50
CA ARG A 1053 -23.16 -29.52 18.21
C ARG A 1053 -22.90 -29.76 19.70
N SER A 1054 -21.78 -30.40 20.05
CA SER A 1054 -21.47 -30.71 21.45
C SER A 1054 -21.37 -29.47 22.34
N THR A 1055 -20.95 -28.33 21.77
CA THR A 1055 -20.88 -27.04 22.49
C THR A 1055 -22.22 -26.31 22.61
N GLY A 1056 -23.27 -26.77 21.94
CA GLY A 1056 -24.58 -26.12 21.93
C GLY A 1056 -24.72 -24.91 20.99
N HIS A 1057 -23.75 -24.68 20.08
CA HIS A 1057 -23.74 -23.50 19.19
C HIS A 1057 -24.26 -23.78 17.76
N LEU A 1058 -24.56 -25.03 17.41
CA LEU A 1058 -24.87 -25.44 16.02
C LEU A 1058 -25.93 -24.57 15.32
N PRO A 1059 -27.09 -24.19 15.93
CA PRO A 1059 -28.08 -23.35 15.25
C PRO A 1059 -27.53 -21.99 14.80
N LYS A 1060 -26.60 -21.38 15.56
CA LYS A 1060 -26.01 -20.08 15.22
C LYS A 1060 -25.09 -20.18 14.01
N TYR A 1061 -24.21 -21.19 13.99
CA TYR A 1061 -23.33 -21.44 12.84
C TYR A 1061 -24.14 -21.84 11.61
N LEU A 1062 -25.14 -22.73 11.77
CA LEU A 1062 -26.00 -23.16 10.68
C LEU A 1062 -26.79 -21.99 10.07
N PHE A 1063 -27.28 -21.04 10.87
CA PHE A 1063 -27.90 -19.81 10.38
C PHE A 1063 -26.96 -19.00 9.49
N PHE A 1064 -25.71 -18.74 9.93
CA PHE A 1064 -24.76 -17.97 9.13
C PHE A 1064 -24.33 -18.71 7.85
N TYR A 1065 -24.19 -20.05 7.89
CA TYR A 1065 -23.89 -20.83 6.69
C TYR A 1065 -25.07 -20.89 5.70
N ILE A 1066 -26.31 -20.96 6.17
CA ILE A 1066 -27.51 -20.84 5.32
C ILE A 1066 -27.61 -19.43 4.73
N LEU A 1067 -27.34 -18.38 5.50
CA LEU A 1067 -27.34 -17.00 5.02
C LEU A 1067 -26.27 -16.79 3.91
N GLY A 1068 -25.05 -17.30 4.11
CA GLY A 1068 -24.01 -17.28 3.09
C GLY A 1068 -24.39 -18.07 1.82
N LEU A 1069 -25.03 -19.22 1.97
CA LEU A 1069 -25.55 -20.00 0.85
C LEU A 1069 -26.65 -19.25 0.08
N VAL A 1070 -27.57 -18.57 0.77
CA VAL A 1070 -28.60 -17.73 0.13
C VAL A 1070 -27.97 -16.55 -0.63
N ILE A 1071 -26.96 -15.88 -0.06
CA ILE A 1071 -26.22 -14.81 -0.75
C ILE A 1071 -25.53 -15.35 -2.01
N MET A 1072 -24.91 -16.53 -1.95
CA MET A 1072 -24.28 -17.16 -3.11
C MET A 1072 -25.29 -17.58 -4.19
N ILE A 1073 -26.47 -18.07 -3.80
CA ILE A 1073 -27.57 -18.39 -4.73
C ILE A 1073 -28.15 -17.12 -5.38
N LEU A 1074 -28.24 -16.01 -4.65
CA LEU A 1074 -28.63 -14.71 -5.23
C LEU A 1074 -27.57 -14.20 -6.21
N GLY A 1075 -26.28 -14.34 -5.89
CA GLY A 1075 -25.19 -14.03 -6.81
C GLY A 1075 -25.25 -14.82 -8.12
N LEU A 1076 -25.62 -16.11 -8.06
CA LEU A 1076 -25.88 -16.97 -9.22
C LEU A 1076 -27.08 -16.54 -10.09
N THR A 1077 -27.87 -15.53 -9.70
CA THR A 1077 -28.95 -14.97 -10.54
C THR A 1077 -28.53 -13.76 -11.37
N VAL A 1078 -27.29 -13.27 -11.24
CA VAL A 1078 -26.78 -12.14 -12.03
C VAL A 1078 -26.51 -12.58 -13.48
N PRO A 1079 -27.17 -12.00 -14.50
CA PRO A 1079 -26.97 -12.41 -15.89
C PRO A 1079 -25.56 -12.09 -16.39
N GLY A 1080 -24.92 -13.05 -17.09
CA GLY A 1080 -23.58 -12.90 -17.65
C GLY A 1080 -22.43 -13.28 -16.70
N GLU A 1081 -22.71 -13.38 -15.40
CA GLU A 1081 -21.76 -13.80 -14.37
C GLU A 1081 -21.88 -15.31 -14.07
N GLY A 1082 -20.79 -15.92 -13.62
CA GLY A 1082 -20.75 -17.27 -13.09
C GLY A 1082 -20.03 -17.34 -11.74
N LEU A 1083 -20.19 -18.46 -11.03
CA LEU A 1083 -19.60 -18.68 -9.71
C LEU A 1083 -18.22 -19.32 -9.79
N ARG A 1084 -17.17 -18.60 -9.38
CA ARG A 1084 -15.79 -19.08 -9.32
C ARG A 1084 -15.24 -18.97 -7.89
N ILE A 1085 -15.40 -20.04 -7.11
CA ILE A 1085 -14.96 -20.05 -5.71
C ILE A 1085 -13.44 -20.27 -5.62
N HIS A 1086 -12.67 -19.19 -5.54
CA HIS A 1086 -11.24 -19.25 -5.22
C HIS A 1086 -11.00 -19.87 -3.82
N HIS A 1087 -9.95 -20.69 -3.68
CA HIS A 1087 -9.78 -21.48 -2.45
C HIS A 1087 -9.47 -20.67 -1.19
N TYR A 1088 -9.01 -19.41 -1.31
CA TYR A 1088 -8.91 -18.54 -0.14
C TYR A 1088 -10.28 -18.23 0.48
N ILE A 1089 -11.32 -18.18 -0.35
CA ILE A 1089 -12.71 -17.92 0.04
C ILE A 1089 -13.28 -19.14 0.79
N VAL A 1090 -12.96 -20.35 0.33
CA VAL A 1090 -13.21 -21.61 1.06
C VAL A 1090 -12.52 -21.58 2.44
N GLY A 1091 -11.27 -21.13 2.50
CA GLY A 1091 -10.55 -20.89 3.75
C GLY A 1091 -11.32 -19.96 4.71
N LEU A 1092 -11.70 -18.76 4.25
CA LEU A 1092 -12.45 -17.77 5.03
C LEU A 1092 -13.82 -18.28 5.50
N ILE A 1093 -14.54 -19.03 4.68
CA ILE A 1093 -15.85 -19.61 5.01
C ILE A 1093 -15.73 -20.67 6.12
N PHE A 1094 -14.73 -21.55 6.06
CA PHE A 1094 -14.62 -22.68 7.00
C PHE A 1094 -13.76 -22.42 8.24
N ILE A 1095 -12.85 -21.44 8.25
CA ILE A 1095 -12.05 -21.06 9.44
C ILE A 1095 -12.91 -20.80 10.69
N PRO A 1096 -14.05 -20.08 10.64
CA PRO A 1096 -14.92 -19.86 11.80
C PRO A 1096 -15.41 -21.17 12.46
N SER A 1097 -15.64 -22.23 11.68
CA SER A 1097 -16.02 -23.55 12.20
C SER A 1097 -14.94 -24.20 13.07
N CYS A 1098 -13.69 -23.73 12.98
CA CYS A 1098 -12.54 -24.26 13.71
C CYS A 1098 -12.26 -23.54 15.03
N ALA A 1099 -13.10 -22.60 15.49
CA ALA A 1099 -12.90 -21.82 16.72
C ALA A 1099 -12.98 -22.62 18.04
N PHE A 1100 -13.04 -23.96 17.98
CA PHE A 1100 -13.23 -24.86 19.12
C PHE A 1100 -11.92 -25.54 19.49
N PRO A 1101 -11.57 -25.70 20.79
CA PRO A 1101 -10.27 -26.20 21.21
C PRO A 1101 -10.17 -27.74 21.12
N THR A 1102 -10.25 -28.28 19.91
CA THR A 1102 -10.04 -29.70 19.60
C THR A 1102 -8.82 -29.88 18.69
N ARG A 1103 -8.11 -31.00 18.81
CA ARG A 1103 -6.96 -31.33 17.93
C ARG A 1103 -7.35 -31.37 16.45
N PHE A 1104 -8.58 -31.78 16.16
CA PHE A 1104 -9.10 -31.84 14.80
C PHE A 1104 -9.39 -30.43 14.23
N SER A 1105 -9.94 -29.53 15.04
CA SER A 1105 -10.10 -28.11 14.69
C SER A 1105 -8.75 -27.38 14.58
N LEU A 1106 -7.71 -27.80 15.33
CA LEU A 1106 -6.34 -27.28 15.17
C LEU A 1106 -5.76 -27.63 13.79
N ILE A 1107 -5.83 -28.91 13.41
CA ILE A 1107 -5.39 -29.42 12.10
C ILE A 1107 -6.13 -28.71 10.96
N LEU A 1108 -7.46 -28.63 11.04
CA LEU A 1108 -8.27 -28.01 9.99
C LEU A 1108 -8.06 -26.50 9.90
N PHE A 1109 -7.93 -25.78 11.03
CA PHE A 1109 -7.57 -24.36 11.02
C PHE A 1109 -6.21 -24.14 10.36
N ALA A 1110 -5.19 -24.95 10.67
CA ALA A 1110 -3.86 -24.80 10.11
C ALA A 1110 -3.86 -24.96 8.58
N PHE A 1111 -4.56 -25.97 8.07
CA PHE A 1111 -4.74 -26.18 6.63
C PHE A 1111 -5.53 -25.04 5.97
N LEU A 1112 -6.71 -24.69 6.49
CA LEU A 1112 -7.55 -23.63 5.92
C LEU A 1112 -6.88 -22.25 5.99
N PHE A 1113 -6.06 -22.01 7.01
CA PHE A 1113 -5.23 -20.81 7.10
C PHE A 1113 -4.16 -20.80 6.01
N GLY A 1114 -3.40 -21.89 5.84
CA GLY A 1114 -2.43 -22.00 4.74
C GLY A 1114 -3.08 -21.86 3.35
N MET A 1115 -4.25 -22.46 3.15
CA MET A 1115 -5.10 -22.34 1.95
C MET A 1115 -5.52 -20.88 1.69
N TYR A 1116 -5.89 -20.13 2.74
CA TYR A 1116 -6.12 -18.69 2.65
C TYR A 1116 -4.87 -17.91 2.22
N ILE A 1117 -3.69 -18.24 2.80
CA ILE A 1117 -2.43 -17.62 2.38
C ILE A 1117 -2.13 -17.91 0.91
N ASN A 1118 -2.14 -19.19 0.49
CA ASN A 1118 -1.80 -19.59 -0.87
C ASN A 1118 -2.68 -18.89 -1.90
N GLY A 1119 -4.01 -18.87 -1.68
CA GLY A 1119 -4.93 -18.26 -2.64
C GLY A 1119 -4.73 -16.75 -2.80
N VAL A 1120 -4.64 -15.98 -1.70
CA VAL A 1120 -4.42 -14.52 -1.79
C VAL A 1120 -3.01 -14.19 -2.27
N ALA A 1121 -2.00 -14.94 -1.83
CA ALA A 1121 -0.63 -14.71 -2.27
C ALA A 1121 -0.40 -15.05 -3.76
N ARG A 1122 -1.19 -15.95 -4.35
CA ARG A 1122 -1.06 -16.40 -5.75
C ARG A 1122 -1.97 -15.64 -6.74
N TRP A 1123 -3.22 -15.31 -6.37
CA TRP A 1123 -4.20 -14.63 -7.26
C TRP A 1123 -4.77 -13.30 -6.72
N GLY A 1124 -4.35 -12.85 -5.53
CA GLY A 1124 -4.94 -11.67 -4.89
C GLY A 1124 -6.36 -11.92 -4.38
N PHE A 1125 -7.20 -10.88 -4.34
CA PHE A 1125 -8.57 -10.94 -3.83
C PHE A 1125 -9.62 -11.18 -4.95
N ASP A 1126 -9.35 -12.18 -5.78
CA ASP A 1126 -10.11 -12.45 -7.01
C ASP A 1126 -11.55 -12.95 -6.74
N GLY A 1127 -12.54 -12.32 -7.39
CA GLY A 1127 -13.96 -12.34 -6.99
C GLY A 1127 -14.67 -13.71 -6.93
N ILE A 1128 -15.77 -13.77 -6.17
CA ILE A 1128 -16.68 -14.94 -6.10
C ILE A 1128 -17.48 -15.11 -7.40
N LEU A 1129 -17.92 -13.99 -7.97
CA LEU A 1129 -18.57 -13.92 -9.26
C LEU A 1129 -17.56 -13.40 -10.28
N GLN A 1130 -17.55 -13.99 -11.47
CA GLN A 1130 -16.80 -13.49 -12.62
C GLN A 1130 -17.57 -13.71 -13.91
N ASP A 1131 -17.34 -12.84 -14.89
CA ASP A 1131 -17.90 -12.95 -16.24
C ASP A 1131 -17.69 -14.37 -16.80
N LEU A 1132 -18.74 -14.95 -17.38
CA LEU A 1132 -18.73 -16.32 -17.91
C LEU A 1132 -17.60 -16.54 -18.95
N THR A 1133 -17.21 -15.51 -19.70
CA THR A 1133 -16.07 -15.55 -20.62
C THR A 1133 -14.72 -15.68 -19.91
N VAL A 1134 -14.56 -15.07 -18.73
CA VAL A 1134 -13.36 -15.17 -17.89
C VAL A 1134 -13.28 -16.54 -17.20
N ILE A 1135 -14.42 -17.12 -16.83
CA ILE A 1135 -14.51 -18.48 -16.27
C ILE A 1135 -14.26 -19.55 -17.34
N GLN A 1136 -14.76 -19.35 -18.55
CA GLN A 1136 -14.52 -20.20 -19.72
C GLN A 1136 -13.05 -20.16 -20.15
N GLY A 1137 -12.46 -18.96 -20.25
CA GLY A 1137 -11.07 -18.77 -20.68
C GLY A 1137 -10.83 -19.33 -22.08
N ASP A 1138 -9.84 -20.22 -22.21
CA ASP A 1138 -9.50 -20.92 -23.46
C ASP A 1138 -10.29 -22.24 -23.66
N ALA A 1139 -11.49 -22.36 -23.08
CA ALA A 1139 -12.44 -23.43 -23.38
C ALA A 1139 -13.46 -22.99 -24.44
N THR A 1140 -14.13 -23.96 -25.09
CA THR A 1140 -15.20 -23.69 -26.06
C THR A 1140 -16.50 -23.23 -25.38
N GLY A 1141 -17.12 -22.16 -25.88
CA GLY A 1141 -18.28 -21.49 -25.27
C GLY A 1141 -19.66 -21.98 -25.73
N ASN A 1142 -19.71 -23.00 -26.59
CA ASN A 1142 -20.93 -23.51 -27.22
C ASN A 1142 -21.64 -22.48 -28.12
N SER A 1143 -20.86 -21.73 -28.91
CA SER A 1143 -21.39 -20.78 -29.88
C SER A 1143 -22.07 -21.48 -31.06
N LEU A 1144 -22.81 -20.68 -31.85
CA LEU A 1144 -23.20 -21.06 -33.20
C LEU A 1144 -21.93 -21.28 -34.04
N LEU A 1145 -21.96 -22.26 -34.93
CA LEU A 1145 -20.84 -22.59 -35.83
C LEU A 1145 -21.20 -22.25 -37.28
N PRO A 1146 -20.26 -21.72 -38.08
CA PRO A 1146 -20.44 -21.55 -39.51
C PRO A 1146 -20.25 -22.88 -40.25
N GLU A 1147 -20.69 -22.94 -41.50
CA GLU A 1147 -20.62 -24.15 -42.33
C GLU A 1147 -19.97 -23.82 -43.68
N PHE A 1148 -18.97 -24.62 -44.07
CA PHE A 1148 -18.38 -24.53 -45.40
C PHE A 1148 -19.42 -24.88 -46.49
N SER A 1149 -19.29 -24.27 -47.66
CA SER A 1149 -20.12 -24.53 -48.85
C SER A 1149 -19.29 -25.08 -50.02
N VAL A 1150 -18.21 -25.80 -49.69
CA VAL A 1150 -17.31 -26.42 -50.67
C VAL A 1150 -17.83 -27.80 -51.05
N ASN A 1151 -18.33 -27.98 -52.26
CA ASN A 1151 -18.60 -29.31 -52.79
C ASN A 1151 -17.28 -29.96 -53.22
N ALA A 1152 -16.96 -31.16 -52.73
CA ALA A 1152 -15.72 -31.86 -53.10
C ALA A 1152 -15.55 -32.07 -54.63
N HIS A 1153 -16.66 -32.19 -55.37
CA HIS A 1153 -16.64 -32.26 -56.83
C HIS A 1153 -16.24 -30.93 -57.51
N GLU A 1154 -16.67 -29.79 -56.95
CA GLU A 1154 -16.28 -28.46 -57.43
C GLU A 1154 -14.86 -28.10 -57.03
N TRP A 1155 -14.42 -28.56 -55.84
CA TRP A 1155 -13.04 -28.40 -55.38
C TRP A 1155 -12.04 -29.09 -56.32
N LEU A 1156 -12.36 -30.30 -56.79
CA LEU A 1156 -11.59 -31.02 -57.81
C LEU A 1156 -11.44 -30.20 -59.11
N THR A 1157 -12.54 -29.64 -59.62
CA THR A 1157 -12.59 -28.99 -60.95
C THR A 1157 -12.12 -27.54 -60.98
N THR A 1158 -12.04 -26.85 -59.84
CA THR A 1158 -11.78 -25.40 -59.78
C THR A 1158 -10.28 -25.08 -59.67
N ALA A 1159 -9.72 -24.48 -60.71
CA ALA A 1159 -8.29 -24.14 -60.78
C ALA A 1159 -7.82 -23.12 -59.71
N SER A 1160 -8.72 -22.27 -59.20
CA SER A 1160 -8.41 -21.23 -58.21
C SER A 1160 -8.59 -21.66 -56.75
N ARG A 1161 -8.91 -22.94 -56.46
CA ARG A 1161 -8.96 -23.53 -55.10
C ARG A 1161 -9.61 -22.61 -54.04
N ILE A 1162 -10.76 -22.01 -54.39
CA ILE A 1162 -11.47 -21.05 -53.52
C ILE A 1162 -12.32 -21.83 -52.51
N VAL A 1163 -12.01 -21.63 -51.23
CA VAL A 1163 -12.81 -22.11 -50.09
C VAL A 1163 -13.96 -21.14 -49.88
N THR A 1164 -15.19 -21.64 -49.72
CA THR A 1164 -16.39 -20.81 -49.51
C THR A 1164 -17.22 -21.28 -48.31
N TRP A 1165 -18.06 -20.39 -47.78
CA TRP A 1165 -18.95 -20.72 -46.66
C TRP A 1165 -20.32 -20.03 -46.74
N LYS A 1166 -21.28 -20.62 -46.00
CA LYS A 1166 -22.68 -20.17 -45.95
C LYS A 1166 -22.80 -18.81 -45.23
N PRO A 1167 -23.81 -17.99 -45.58
CA PRO A 1167 -24.08 -16.73 -44.90
C PRO A 1167 -24.55 -16.93 -43.46
N ILE A 1168 -24.24 -15.96 -42.58
CA ILE A 1168 -24.81 -15.85 -41.22
C ILE A 1168 -26.35 -15.94 -41.31
N PRO A 1169 -26.99 -16.90 -40.62
CA PRO A 1169 -28.44 -17.05 -40.62
C PRO A 1169 -29.17 -15.80 -40.11
N ASP A 1170 -30.36 -15.53 -40.63
CA ASP A 1170 -31.10 -14.30 -40.38
C ASP A 1170 -31.36 -14.03 -38.88
N PHE A 1171 -31.65 -15.08 -38.11
CA PHE A 1171 -31.84 -15.01 -36.65
C PHE A 1171 -30.55 -14.70 -35.85
N ALA A 1172 -29.39 -14.76 -36.50
CA ALA A 1172 -28.07 -14.67 -35.86
C ALA A 1172 -27.31 -13.38 -36.24
N ARG A 1173 -27.84 -12.56 -37.16
CA ARG A 1173 -27.19 -11.32 -37.65
C ARG A 1173 -27.04 -10.24 -36.59
N ASP A 1174 -27.90 -10.21 -35.57
CA ASP A 1174 -27.76 -9.32 -34.41
C ASP A 1174 -26.65 -9.80 -33.44
N THR A 1175 -26.24 -11.06 -33.57
CA THR A 1175 -25.19 -11.69 -32.76
C THR A 1175 -23.83 -11.62 -33.43
N TRP A 1176 -23.73 -11.88 -34.74
CA TRP A 1176 -22.48 -11.99 -35.50
C TRP A 1176 -22.46 -11.08 -36.73
N ASP A 1177 -21.32 -10.46 -37.01
CA ASP A 1177 -21.12 -9.50 -38.12
C ASP A 1177 -20.13 -9.98 -39.19
N SER A 1178 -19.28 -10.95 -38.86
CA SER A 1178 -18.12 -11.35 -39.67
C SER A 1178 -17.74 -12.83 -39.46
N TYR A 1179 -16.69 -13.26 -40.15
CA TYR A 1179 -16.10 -14.60 -40.03
C TYR A 1179 -14.59 -14.48 -39.77
N MET A 1180 -14.02 -15.54 -39.17
CA MET A 1180 -12.59 -15.76 -39.07
C MET A 1180 -12.22 -17.14 -39.59
N LEU A 1181 -11.15 -17.24 -40.38
CA LEU A 1181 -10.61 -18.49 -40.91
C LEU A 1181 -9.18 -18.72 -40.40
N LEU A 1182 -9.00 -19.80 -39.64
CA LEU A 1182 -7.68 -20.40 -39.42
C LEU A 1182 -7.33 -21.25 -40.63
N VAL A 1183 -6.10 -21.13 -41.13
CA VAL A 1183 -5.46 -22.07 -42.05
C VAL A 1183 -4.10 -22.42 -41.47
N ASP A 1184 -3.84 -23.71 -41.29
CA ASP A 1184 -2.61 -24.26 -40.71
C ASP A 1184 -2.33 -23.71 -39.31
N ASP A 1185 -3.37 -23.73 -38.48
CA ASP A 1185 -3.40 -23.22 -37.09
C ASP A 1185 -3.14 -21.71 -36.93
N VAL A 1186 -3.11 -20.94 -38.02
CA VAL A 1186 -2.88 -19.49 -38.04
C VAL A 1186 -4.05 -18.74 -38.66
N LEU A 1187 -4.45 -17.59 -38.09
CA LEU A 1187 -5.49 -16.73 -38.65
C LEU A 1187 -5.03 -16.14 -40.00
N ARG A 1188 -5.76 -16.45 -41.09
CA ARG A 1188 -5.47 -15.96 -42.45
C ARG A 1188 -6.56 -15.09 -43.05
N TYR A 1189 -7.77 -15.11 -42.49
CA TYR A 1189 -8.85 -14.24 -42.92
C TYR A 1189 -9.69 -13.77 -41.73
N HIS A 1190 -10.09 -12.50 -41.77
CA HIS A 1190 -11.06 -11.88 -40.88
C HIS A 1190 -11.88 -10.86 -41.69
N GLY A 1191 -13.21 -10.94 -41.64
CA GLY A 1191 -14.11 -9.98 -42.30
C GLY A 1191 -15.46 -10.56 -42.73
N PRO A 1192 -16.32 -9.77 -43.40
CA PRO A 1192 -17.69 -10.16 -43.77
C PRO A 1192 -17.80 -10.95 -45.09
N GLY A 1193 -16.72 -11.06 -45.87
CA GLY A 1193 -16.65 -11.90 -47.07
C GLY A 1193 -16.83 -13.40 -46.78
N ARG A 1194 -17.20 -14.16 -47.82
CA ARG A 1194 -17.61 -15.58 -47.72
C ARG A 1194 -16.75 -16.54 -48.56
N SER A 1195 -15.52 -16.13 -48.86
CA SER A 1195 -14.61 -16.81 -49.77
C SER A 1195 -13.15 -16.48 -49.47
N PHE A 1196 -12.27 -17.49 -49.51
CA PHE A 1196 -10.83 -17.35 -49.39
C PHE A 1196 -10.13 -18.18 -50.48
N ASP A 1197 -9.23 -17.57 -51.24
CA ASP A 1197 -8.39 -18.26 -52.23
C ASP A 1197 -7.24 -18.97 -51.50
N LEU A 1198 -7.26 -20.31 -51.44
CA LEU A 1198 -6.21 -21.07 -50.76
C LEU A 1198 -4.89 -21.10 -51.56
N ALA A 1199 -4.93 -20.94 -52.88
CA ALA A 1199 -3.71 -20.84 -53.70
C ALA A 1199 -2.98 -19.51 -53.45
N SER A 1200 -3.69 -18.45 -53.04
CA SER A 1200 -3.09 -17.17 -52.64
C SER A 1200 -2.18 -17.27 -51.40
N LEU A 1201 -2.27 -18.35 -50.61
CA LEU A 1201 -1.46 -18.58 -49.41
C LEU A 1201 0.06 -18.52 -49.68
N GLN A 1202 0.50 -18.98 -50.85
CA GLN A 1202 1.90 -18.84 -51.28
C GLN A 1202 2.31 -17.35 -51.36
N ASN A 1203 1.48 -16.51 -51.99
CA ASN A 1203 1.76 -15.08 -52.15
C ASN A 1203 1.67 -14.33 -50.81
N LEU A 1204 0.71 -14.66 -49.95
CA LEU A 1204 0.55 -14.06 -48.61
C LEU A 1204 1.75 -14.33 -47.69
N LEU A 1205 2.38 -15.51 -47.80
CA LEU A 1205 3.58 -15.83 -47.04
C LEU A 1205 4.83 -15.11 -47.60
N TYR A 1206 4.94 -14.95 -48.93
CA TYR A 1206 6.10 -14.26 -49.55
C TYR A 1206 5.99 -12.73 -49.58
N SER A 1207 4.80 -12.14 -49.47
CA SER A 1207 4.65 -10.68 -49.37
C SER A 1207 5.08 -10.11 -48.01
N THR A 1208 5.30 -10.97 -47.02
CA THR A 1208 5.57 -10.57 -45.63
C THR A 1208 7.04 -10.84 -45.28
N SER A 1209 7.90 -9.84 -45.55
CA SER A 1209 9.37 -9.96 -45.54
C SER A 1209 10.01 -10.35 -44.21
N SER A 1210 9.29 -10.25 -43.09
CA SER A 1210 9.72 -10.64 -41.74
C SER A 1210 9.70 -12.15 -41.48
N TYR A 1211 9.28 -12.98 -42.46
CA TYR A 1211 9.05 -14.43 -42.28
C TYR A 1211 9.98 -15.35 -43.09
N HIS A 1212 11.19 -14.91 -43.46
CA HIS A 1212 12.18 -15.83 -44.03
C HIS A 1212 12.66 -16.90 -43.01
N SER A 1213 13.20 -18.01 -43.53
CA SER A 1213 13.68 -19.14 -42.72
C SER A 1213 15.20 -19.18 -42.69
N ASP A 1214 15.78 -19.37 -41.51
CA ASP A 1214 17.23 -19.58 -41.35
C ASP A 1214 17.65 -21.03 -41.68
N LEU A 1215 16.70 -21.98 -41.74
CA LEU A 1215 16.99 -23.41 -41.81
C LEU A 1215 16.54 -24.11 -43.10
N ILE A 1216 15.51 -23.62 -43.79
CA ILE A 1216 15.00 -24.26 -45.01
C ILE A 1216 14.84 -23.29 -46.18
N LEU A 1217 15.22 -23.76 -47.37
CA LEU A 1217 15.12 -22.95 -48.59
C LEU A 1217 13.65 -22.64 -48.93
N PRO A 1218 13.35 -21.47 -49.51
CA PRO A 1218 12.01 -21.13 -50.00
C PRO A 1218 11.40 -22.19 -50.94
N SER A 1219 12.21 -22.89 -51.73
CA SER A 1219 11.76 -24.01 -52.57
C SER A 1219 11.17 -25.17 -51.77
N VAL A 1220 11.69 -25.47 -50.58
CA VAL A 1220 11.15 -26.48 -49.66
C VAL A 1220 9.81 -26.03 -49.13
N ILE A 1221 9.71 -24.77 -48.66
CA ILE A 1221 8.45 -24.20 -48.13
C ILE A 1221 7.35 -24.22 -49.20
N ASN A 1222 7.66 -23.79 -50.43
CA ASN A 1222 6.73 -23.88 -51.55
C ASN A 1222 6.35 -25.33 -51.88
N SER A 1223 7.31 -26.26 -51.85
CA SER A 1223 7.02 -27.69 -52.05
C SER A 1223 6.14 -28.28 -50.94
N THR A 1224 6.22 -27.77 -49.71
CA THR A 1224 5.28 -28.12 -48.63
C THR A 1224 3.89 -27.64 -48.99
N ILE A 1225 3.71 -26.34 -49.25
CA ILE A 1225 2.39 -25.73 -49.57
C ILE A 1225 1.68 -26.48 -50.71
N GLN A 1226 2.41 -26.88 -51.76
CA GLN A 1226 1.80 -27.57 -52.91
C GLN A 1226 1.42 -29.04 -52.64
N ASN A 1227 1.96 -29.69 -51.60
CA ASN A 1227 1.82 -31.13 -51.38
C ASN A 1227 1.27 -31.54 -49.99
N SER A 1228 1.32 -30.69 -48.97
CA SER A 1228 0.83 -31.00 -47.63
C SER A 1228 -0.69 -30.92 -47.53
N ALA A 1229 -1.23 -31.49 -46.45
CA ALA A 1229 -2.56 -31.13 -45.98
C ALA A 1229 -2.57 -29.66 -45.52
N HIS A 1230 -3.62 -28.92 -45.88
CA HIS A 1230 -3.98 -27.66 -45.24
C HIS A 1230 -5.15 -27.88 -44.27
N TYR A 1231 -5.05 -27.34 -43.07
CA TYR A 1231 -6.01 -27.53 -41.98
C TYR A 1231 -6.84 -26.25 -41.78
N LEU A 1232 -8.10 -26.28 -42.20
CA LEU A 1232 -8.99 -25.12 -42.18
C LEU A 1232 -10.02 -25.21 -41.05
N ARG A 1233 -10.21 -24.11 -40.33
CA ARG A 1233 -11.28 -23.98 -39.32
C ARG A 1233 -11.92 -22.60 -39.40
N LEU A 1234 -13.24 -22.55 -39.31
CA LEU A 1234 -14.01 -21.34 -39.50
C LEU A 1234 -14.79 -21.00 -38.23
N ALA A 1235 -14.83 -19.73 -37.83
CA ALA A 1235 -15.67 -19.21 -36.76
C ALA A 1235 -16.52 -18.04 -37.27
N TYR A 1236 -17.69 -17.82 -36.67
CA TYR A 1236 -18.31 -16.50 -36.71
C TYR A 1236 -17.54 -15.55 -35.80
N ALA A 1237 -17.61 -14.25 -36.08
CA ALA A 1237 -17.02 -13.22 -35.25
C ALA A 1237 -17.97 -12.03 -35.04
N LYS A 1238 -17.74 -11.29 -33.96
CA LYS A 1238 -18.43 -10.05 -33.59
C LYS A 1238 -17.41 -9.02 -33.15
N ASN A 1239 -17.41 -7.82 -33.74
CA ASN A 1239 -16.46 -6.74 -33.44
C ASN A 1239 -14.97 -7.17 -33.44
N GLY A 1240 -14.60 -8.18 -34.24
CA GLY A 1240 -13.24 -8.73 -34.24
C GLY A 1240 -12.92 -9.74 -33.12
N VAL A 1241 -13.92 -10.29 -32.44
CA VAL A 1241 -13.77 -11.41 -31.49
C VAL A 1241 -14.42 -12.67 -32.08
N PRO A 1242 -13.71 -13.82 -32.20
CA PRO A 1242 -14.29 -15.06 -32.70
C PRO A 1242 -15.18 -15.76 -31.65
N GLY A 1243 -16.15 -16.54 -32.14
CA GLY A 1243 -16.76 -17.64 -31.38
C GLY A 1243 -15.93 -18.92 -31.42
N ASP A 1244 -16.55 -20.06 -31.14
CA ASP A 1244 -15.93 -21.37 -31.33
C ASP A 1244 -15.59 -21.61 -32.80
N PHE A 1245 -14.46 -22.28 -33.07
CA PHE A 1245 -14.11 -22.71 -34.41
C PHE A 1245 -14.75 -24.07 -34.73
N THR A 1246 -15.09 -24.30 -36.00
CA THR A 1246 -15.42 -25.66 -36.48
C THR A 1246 -14.28 -26.63 -36.20
N MET A 1247 -14.59 -27.93 -36.19
CA MET A 1247 -13.53 -28.93 -36.42
C MET A 1247 -12.78 -28.65 -37.74
N VAL A 1248 -11.63 -29.28 -37.86
CA VAL A 1248 -10.74 -29.20 -39.03
C VAL A 1248 -11.36 -29.80 -40.29
N ALA A 1249 -11.60 -28.95 -41.29
CA ALA A 1249 -11.71 -29.36 -42.67
C ALA A 1249 -10.28 -29.52 -43.23
N THR A 1250 -10.04 -30.53 -44.07
CA THR A 1250 -8.70 -30.79 -44.62
C THR A 1250 -8.71 -30.65 -46.13
N ALA A 1251 -7.90 -29.74 -46.66
CA ALA A 1251 -7.82 -29.46 -48.09
C ALA A 1251 -6.41 -29.71 -48.63
N PHE A 1252 -6.31 -30.17 -49.87
CA PHE A 1252 -5.05 -30.32 -50.58
C PHE A 1252 -5.12 -29.55 -51.90
N LEU A 1253 -4.06 -28.84 -52.28
CA LEU A 1253 -3.98 -28.13 -53.56
C LEU A 1253 -3.99 -29.09 -54.77
N ASN A 1254 -3.74 -30.39 -54.56
CA ASN A 1254 -3.95 -31.44 -55.55
C ASN A 1254 -5.43 -31.65 -55.96
N GLY A 1255 -6.40 -31.09 -55.21
CA GLY A 1255 -7.84 -31.19 -55.49
C GLY A 1255 -8.60 -32.15 -54.56
N THR A 1256 -7.98 -32.65 -53.50
CA THR A 1256 -8.66 -33.42 -52.45
C THR A 1256 -9.24 -32.49 -51.38
N TRP A 1257 -10.46 -32.77 -50.91
CA TRP A 1257 -11.13 -32.10 -49.79
C TRP A 1257 -11.75 -33.14 -48.85
N ILE A 1258 -11.70 -32.88 -47.55
CA ILE A 1258 -12.31 -33.68 -46.48
C ILE A 1258 -13.10 -32.73 -45.59
N ASP A 1259 -14.41 -32.96 -45.50
CA ASP A 1259 -15.31 -32.15 -44.69
C ASP A 1259 -15.00 -32.24 -43.19
N PRO A 1260 -15.27 -31.17 -42.42
CA PRO A 1260 -15.03 -31.16 -40.98
C PRO A 1260 -16.01 -32.10 -40.27
N PRO A 1261 -15.56 -32.93 -39.32
CA PRO A 1261 -16.47 -33.72 -38.49
C PRO A 1261 -17.33 -32.79 -37.61
N PHE A 1262 -18.52 -33.25 -37.21
CA PHE A 1262 -19.39 -32.46 -36.33
C PHE A 1262 -18.73 -32.26 -34.96
N GLY A 1263 -18.53 -30.99 -34.57
CA GLY A 1263 -17.86 -30.62 -33.32
C GLY A 1263 -17.28 -29.20 -33.39
N ARG A 1264 -16.40 -28.88 -32.44
CA ARG A 1264 -15.76 -27.56 -32.31
C ARG A 1264 -14.39 -27.65 -31.62
N THR A 1265 -13.59 -26.60 -31.75
CA THR A 1265 -12.30 -26.40 -31.05
C THR A 1265 -11.98 -24.91 -30.86
#